data_AF-A0A974A659-F1
#
_entry.id   AF-A0A974A659-F1
#
_cell.length_a   1.000
_cell.length_b   1.000
_cell.length_c   1.000
_cell.angle_alpha   90.00
_cell.angle_beta   90.00
_cell.angle_gamma   90.00
#
_symmetry.space_group_name_H-M   'P 1'
#
loop_
_entity.id
_entity.type
_entity.pdbx_description
1 polymer ?
#
loop_
_entity_poly.entity_id
_entity_poly.type
_entity_poly.pdbx_seq_one_letter_code
_entity_poly.pdbx_strand_id
1 'polypeptide(L)'
;MSGANIDPSDNASRAVRDSDAIARLKLTEALQRARFAIAWERSWPHLARFLTVVGLFLVASWAGLWLVLPFVARVAGAGLFAIAALAMLLPLLRFRWPSREEGLSRLDRGAGIRHRPATTLSDTLTNKDPFALALWQAQRERTLASIKRIRAGLPRPRVSLHDPWALRALVIVMLVATYVAAGDERGLRVASAFDWNGIMAPPNVRVDAWVTPPNYTGKPPIILSNANKDAAAADNAPLAVPAGSTLLVRSSGGTIDVVVGGGLTEVAPEGQAPKGTNERHFKIAADGTAHVRAPAGQPQWKFTATPDRPPSIALAKDPERQARGSLQMSYRLEDDYGVSEARAQFAARLGDAPKDSAKDAAKDADGKAAQPRPLFEPPQFALVLPNARTRNGVGQTVKDLSEDPYAGADVTLTLTAKDEAGNEGKSEPFNMRLPERLFTKPLARALIEQRRILALDANQNGQVFAALEALLIAPEMFMPETGYYLGLHTVSRQLEAARTDDQLRGVVASLWALAVTIEDGNISDVDKALRAAQDALKQALDRGATDEEIKKLTDNLRAALDNFLRQLAEQFRNNPQQLARPLDPNAKVLSQQDLKNMLDRMERLSRSGDKDAARQLLEQMQQMLENLQMAQPNQGDDDMQQSLNELGDMIRKQQQLRDKTFKQGQDSRRDRMRGKQGEQSMGDLQQDQQALRDRLKKLQEELAKRGMGPDQRGQKGQGQKGDQAQQGDQGDQGDDGDGLDQADSAMGDASGRLGEGNADGAVDSQGRALDALRKGAQSLADAMQQGDGDQPGDGPGNRAGRQQSGGNQTDPLGRPLHGREFGDDYTVKIPGEIDVQRVRRILEELRRRLADPSRPQLELDYIERLLKDY
;
A
#
# COMPACT_ATOMS: atom_id res chain seq x y z
N MET A 1 103.06 -23.83 61.89
CA MET A 1 103.82 -22.76 61.21
C MET A 1 104.80 -23.42 60.24
N SER A 2 104.51 -23.35 58.94
CA SER A 2 105.50 -23.54 57.88
C SER A 2 104.93 -22.81 56.66
N GLY A 3 105.48 -21.64 56.38
CA GLY A 3 105.08 -20.81 55.25
C GLY A 3 105.57 -21.46 53.96
N ALA A 4 104.63 -21.83 53.09
CA ALA A 4 104.97 -22.25 51.75
C ALA A 4 105.48 -21.03 50.97
N ASN A 5 106.78 -21.02 50.67
CA ASN A 5 107.43 -20.11 49.74
C ASN A 5 106.69 -20.14 48.40
N ILE A 6 106.02 -19.04 48.08
CA ILE A 6 105.53 -18.77 46.73
C ILE A 6 106.70 -18.14 45.98
N ASP A 7 107.23 -18.86 44.99
CA ASP A 7 108.34 -18.41 44.16
C ASP A 7 107.91 -17.17 43.34
N PRO A 8 108.57 -16.00 43.47
CA PRO A 8 108.19 -14.77 42.77
C PRO A 8 108.34 -14.89 41.24
N SER A 9 109.05 -15.90 40.73
CA SER A 9 109.20 -16.16 39.30
C SER A 9 107.91 -16.70 38.63
N ASP A 10 107.03 -17.37 39.38
CA ASP A 10 105.78 -17.94 38.86
C ASP A 10 104.66 -16.89 38.67
N ASN A 11 104.66 -15.82 39.48
CA ASN A 11 103.69 -14.73 39.33
C ASN A 11 104.02 -13.80 38.15
N ALA A 12 105.31 -13.53 37.90
CA ALA A 12 105.73 -12.73 36.75
C ALA A 12 105.47 -13.47 35.42
N SER A 13 105.72 -14.79 35.38
CA SER A 13 105.45 -15.59 34.18
C SER A 13 103.95 -15.76 33.90
N ARG A 14 103.09 -15.85 34.94
CA ARG A 14 101.62 -15.82 34.78
C ARG A 14 101.10 -14.48 34.25
N ALA A 15 101.54 -13.35 34.82
CA ALA A 15 101.09 -12.03 34.40
C ALA A 15 101.47 -11.72 32.93
N VAL A 16 102.65 -12.16 32.49
CA VAL A 16 103.07 -12.05 31.08
C VAL A 16 102.19 -12.93 30.18
N ARG A 17 101.91 -14.19 30.57
CA ARG A 17 101.03 -15.11 29.81
C ARG A 17 99.59 -14.58 29.67
N ASP A 18 99.03 -13.97 30.70
CA ASP A 18 97.68 -13.39 30.66
C ASP A 18 97.62 -12.14 29.77
N SER A 19 98.66 -11.29 29.81
CA SER A 19 98.75 -10.10 28.95
C SER A 19 98.87 -10.45 27.46
N ASP A 20 99.57 -11.55 27.16
CA ASP A 20 99.68 -12.12 25.81
C ASP A 20 98.36 -12.73 25.33
N ALA A 21 97.63 -13.41 26.20
CA ALA A 21 96.32 -13.98 25.88
C ALA A 21 95.30 -12.88 25.52
N ILE A 22 95.26 -11.79 26.31
CA ILE A 22 94.38 -10.65 26.06
C ILE A 22 94.76 -9.93 24.76
N ALA A 23 96.06 -9.78 24.47
CA ALA A 23 96.53 -9.18 23.22
C ALA A 23 96.15 -10.02 21.99
N ARG A 24 96.22 -11.36 22.08
CA ARG A 24 95.79 -12.27 21.02
C ARG A 24 94.28 -12.23 20.78
N LEU A 25 93.47 -12.17 21.84
CA LEU A 25 92.01 -12.00 21.74
C LEU A 25 91.65 -10.68 21.03
N LYS A 26 92.24 -9.56 21.44
CA LYS A 26 92.02 -8.26 20.79
C LYS A 26 92.46 -8.26 19.32
N LEU A 27 93.54 -8.94 18.99
CA LEU A 27 93.99 -9.11 17.59
C LEU A 27 92.98 -9.94 16.79
N THR A 28 92.44 -11.03 17.36
CA THR A 28 91.43 -11.86 16.67
C THR A 28 90.13 -11.10 16.43
N GLU A 29 89.69 -10.30 17.39
CA GLU A 29 88.50 -9.45 17.25
C GLU A 29 88.72 -8.34 16.21
N ALA A 30 89.86 -7.65 16.25
CA ALA A 30 90.22 -6.64 15.26
C ALA A 30 90.33 -7.24 13.84
N LEU A 31 90.84 -8.47 13.73
CA LEU A 31 90.92 -9.22 12.48
C LEU A 31 89.54 -9.61 11.95
N GLN A 32 88.63 -10.08 12.82
CA GLN A 32 87.25 -10.36 12.44
C GLN A 32 86.56 -9.09 11.94
N ARG A 33 86.66 -7.97 12.66
CA ARG A 33 86.11 -6.67 12.25
C ARG A 33 86.71 -6.20 10.91
N ALA A 34 88.01 -6.38 10.69
CA ALA A 34 88.66 -6.06 9.42
C ALA A 34 88.14 -6.93 8.26
N ARG A 35 87.92 -8.23 8.49
CA ARG A 35 87.36 -9.15 7.48
C ARG A 35 85.90 -8.82 7.18
N PHE A 36 85.09 -8.50 8.19
CA PHE A 36 83.72 -8.03 7.98
C PHE A 36 83.67 -6.70 7.23
N ALA A 37 84.56 -5.76 7.51
CA ALA A 37 84.65 -4.51 6.77
C ALA A 37 85.01 -4.74 5.29
N ILE A 38 85.95 -5.65 4.98
CA ILE A 38 86.29 -6.02 3.59
C ILE A 38 85.11 -6.75 2.92
N ALA A 39 84.45 -7.65 3.65
CA ALA A 39 83.28 -8.36 3.15
C ALA A 39 82.16 -7.37 2.77
N TRP A 40 81.90 -6.39 3.63
CA TRP A 40 80.95 -5.31 3.37
C TRP A 40 81.36 -4.42 2.18
N GLU A 41 82.64 -4.05 2.07
CA GLU A 41 83.15 -3.29 0.93
C GLU A 41 83.00 -4.03 -0.40
N ARG A 42 83.11 -5.36 -0.40
CA ARG A 42 82.92 -6.20 -1.58
C ARG A 42 81.45 -6.44 -1.90
N SER A 43 80.58 -6.63 -0.90
CA SER A 43 79.16 -6.96 -1.12
C SER A 43 78.30 -5.72 -1.42
N TRP A 44 78.59 -4.59 -0.77
CA TRP A 44 77.75 -3.39 -0.83
C TRP A 44 77.57 -2.82 -2.25
N PRO A 45 78.59 -2.73 -3.13
CA PRO A 45 78.38 -2.23 -4.49
C PRO A 45 77.42 -3.09 -5.33
N HIS A 46 77.45 -4.42 -5.14
CA HIS A 46 76.55 -5.34 -5.83
C HIS A 46 75.14 -5.28 -5.26
N LEU A 47 75.02 -5.21 -3.92
CA LEU A 47 73.74 -5.04 -3.25
C LEU A 47 73.07 -3.71 -3.64
N ALA A 48 73.85 -2.63 -3.75
CA ALA A 48 73.37 -1.32 -4.17
C ALA A 48 72.80 -1.37 -5.60
N ARG A 49 73.45 -2.09 -6.54
CA ARG A 49 72.94 -2.28 -7.91
C ARG A 49 71.63 -3.06 -7.94
N PHE A 50 71.53 -4.13 -7.16
CA PHE A 50 70.29 -4.87 -7.00
C PHE A 50 69.17 -3.97 -6.46
N LEU A 51 69.43 -3.21 -5.39
CA LEU A 51 68.48 -2.28 -4.81
C LEU A 51 68.05 -1.17 -5.78
N THR A 52 68.93 -0.71 -6.67
CA THR A 52 68.54 0.26 -7.70
C THR A 52 67.58 -0.31 -8.74
N VAL A 53 67.72 -1.59 -9.12
CA VAL A 53 66.78 -2.25 -10.05
C VAL A 53 65.42 -2.46 -9.37
N VAL A 54 65.41 -2.90 -8.12
CA VAL A 54 64.18 -3.03 -7.32
C VAL A 54 63.52 -1.66 -7.13
N GLY A 55 64.30 -0.61 -6.84
CA GLY A 55 63.80 0.75 -6.73
C GLY A 55 63.18 1.27 -8.03
N LEU A 56 63.80 1.01 -9.18
CA LEU A 56 63.25 1.36 -10.50
C LEU A 56 61.95 0.62 -10.80
N PHE A 57 61.84 -0.66 -10.43
CA PHE A 57 60.59 -1.40 -10.56
C PHE A 57 59.46 -0.80 -9.71
N LEU A 58 59.76 -0.39 -8.47
CA LEU A 58 58.79 0.28 -7.60
C LEU A 58 58.37 1.64 -8.16
N VAL A 59 59.32 2.43 -8.68
CA VAL A 59 59.05 3.71 -9.35
C VAL A 59 58.11 3.50 -10.55
N ALA A 60 58.40 2.55 -11.43
CA ALA A 60 57.55 2.24 -12.58
C ALA A 60 56.16 1.76 -12.14
N SER A 61 56.09 0.98 -11.07
CA SER A 61 54.84 0.48 -10.50
C SER A 61 53.98 1.60 -9.93
N TRP A 62 54.53 2.43 -9.05
CA TRP A 62 53.81 3.54 -8.43
C TRP A 62 53.47 4.67 -9.42
N ALA A 63 54.32 4.92 -10.41
CA ALA A 63 54.01 5.80 -11.53
C ALA A 63 52.84 5.30 -12.38
N GLY A 64 52.42 4.04 -12.24
CA GLY A 64 51.28 3.47 -12.95
C GLY A 64 51.59 2.97 -14.35
N LEU A 65 52.87 2.69 -14.68
CA LEU A 65 53.27 2.22 -16.00
C LEU A 65 52.52 0.94 -16.42
N TRP A 66 52.29 0.03 -15.47
CA TRP A 66 51.57 -1.23 -15.69
C TRP A 66 50.10 -1.02 -16.00
N LEU A 67 49.48 0.10 -15.60
CA LEU A 67 48.08 0.37 -15.90
C LEU A 67 47.86 0.68 -17.38
N VAL A 68 48.86 1.31 -18.01
CA VAL A 68 48.79 1.78 -19.41
C VAL A 68 49.25 0.71 -20.41
N LEU A 69 50.21 -0.14 -20.02
CA LEU A 69 50.77 -1.14 -20.93
C LEU A 69 49.80 -2.28 -21.25
N PRO A 70 49.80 -2.82 -22.48
CA PRO A 70 49.05 -4.05 -22.82
C PRO A 70 49.67 -5.28 -22.14
N PHE A 71 48.88 -6.36 -21.98
CA PHE A 71 49.27 -7.57 -21.24
C PHE A 71 50.65 -8.11 -21.60
N VAL A 72 50.94 -8.29 -22.90
CA VAL A 72 52.24 -8.82 -23.37
C VAL A 72 53.40 -7.93 -22.93
N ALA A 73 53.21 -6.61 -22.98
CA ALA A 73 54.23 -5.64 -22.54
C ALA A 73 54.39 -5.62 -21.02
N ARG A 74 53.32 -5.87 -20.25
CA ARG A 74 53.41 -6.03 -18.78
C ARG A 74 54.24 -7.25 -18.41
N VAL A 75 53.92 -8.42 -19.00
CA VAL A 75 54.65 -9.67 -18.73
C VAL A 75 56.11 -9.55 -19.17
N ALA A 76 56.35 -9.00 -20.37
CA ALA A 76 57.70 -8.77 -20.87
C ALA A 76 58.48 -7.78 -19.96
N GLY A 77 57.83 -6.70 -19.51
CA GLY A 77 58.44 -5.71 -18.62
C GLY A 77 58.76 -6.30 -17.25
N ALA A 78 57.82 -6.99 -16.61
CA ALA A 78 58.04 -7.64 -15.31
C ALA A 78 59.12 -8.72 -15.41
N GLY A 79 59.11 -9.52 -16.48
CA GLY A 79 60.15 -10.50 -16.78
C GLY A 79 61.54 -9.85 -16.97
N LEU A 80 61.62 -8.72 -17.67
CA LEU A 80 62.86 -7.98 -17.87
C LEU A 80 63.44 -7.44 -16.54
N PHE A 81 62.59 -6.88 -15.67
CA PHE A 81 63.02 -6.46 -14.33
C PHE A 81 63.48 -7.64 -13.47
N ALA A 82 62.80 -8.79 -13.55
CA ALA A 82 63.20 -10.01 -12.84
C ALA A 82 64.56 -10.54 -13.33
N ILE A 83 64.78 -10.59 -14.64
CA ILE A 83 66.07 -11.00 -15.24
C ILE A 83 67.17 -10.02 -14.84
N ALA A 84 66.92 -8.71 -14.90
CA ALA A 84 67.88 -7.69 -14.49
C ALA A 84 68.24 -7.80 -13.00
N ALA A 85 67.26 -8.04 -12.12
CA ALA A 85 67.47 -8.25 -10.70
C ALA A 85 68.32 -9.51 -10.44
N LEU A 86 68.04 -10.62 -11.13
CA LEU A 86 68.81 -11.86 -11.03
C LEU A 86 70.25 -11.68 -11.55
N ALA A 87 70.42 -10.95 -12.65
CA ALA A 87 71.74 -10.65 -13.22
C ALA A 87 72.63 -9.86 -12.24
N MET A 88 72.04 -8.94 -11.48
CA MET A 88 72.76 -8.16 -10.46
C MET A 88 73.10 -8.98 -9.20
N LEU A 89 72.42 -10.11 -8.96
CA LEU A 89 72.70 -11.04 -7.85
C LEU A 89 73.78 -12.09 -8.17
N LEU A 90 74.03 -12.40 -9.45
CA LEU A 90 75.06 -13.37 -9.87
C LEU A 90 76.47 -13.11 -9.27
N PRO A 91 76.98 -11.88 -9.15
CA PRO A 91 78.28 -11.61 -8.54
C PRO A 91 78.32 -11.92 -7.03
N LEU A 92 77.18 -11.78 -6.33
CA LEU A 92 77.05 -12.11 -4.90
C LEU A 92 77.07 -13.62 -4.67
N LEU A 93 76.61 -14.43 -5.63
CA LEU A 93 76.73 -15.89 -5.59
C LEU A 93 78.19 -16.37 -5.72
N ARG A 94 79.06 -15.59 -6.40
CA ARG A 94 80.52 -15.87 -6.50
C ARG A 94 81.33 -15.19 -5.39
N PHE A 95 80.68 -14.77 -4.30
CA PHE A 95 81.32 -14.02 -3.22
C PHE A 95 82.39 -14.86 -2.52
N ARG A 96 83.63 -14.38 -2.55
CA ARG A 96 84.76 -15.02 -1.87
C ARG A 96 84.98 -14.37 -0.51
N TRP A 97 84.88 -15.18 0.54
CA TRP A 97 85.08 -14.70 1.90
C TRP A 97 86.52 -14.20 2.10
N PRO A 98 86.74 -13.02 2.73
CA PRO A 98 88.07 -12.44 2.85
C PRO A 98 89.02 -13.34 3.63
N SER A 99 90.25 -13.52 3.12
CA SER A 99 91.24 -14.37 3.75
C SER A 99 91.81 -13.73 5.03
N ARG A 100 92.49 -14.54 5.85
CA ARG A 100 93.17 -14.05 7.06
C ARG A 100 94.26 -13.03 6.71
N GLU A 101 94.99 -13.26 5.63
CA GLU A 101 96.05 -12.37 5.12
C GLU A 101 95.49 -11.02 4.65
N GLU A 102 94.35 -11.00 3.97
CA GLU A 102 93.68 -9.76 3.55
C GLU A 102 93.27 -8.91 4.76
N GLY A 103 92.76 -9.56 5.81
CA GLY A 103 92.42 -8.90 7.08
C GLY A 103 93.65 -8.30 7.79
N LEU A 104 94.75 -9.05 7.85
CA LEU A 104 96.02 -8.56 8.42
C LEU A 104 96.59 -7.38 7.60
N SER A 105 96.57 -7.47 6.27
CA SER A 105 97.03 -6.40 5.39
C SER A 105 96.25 -5.09 5.54
N ARG A 106 94.97 -5.17 5.94
CA ARG A 106 94.12 -4.01 6.22
C ARG A 106 94.45 -3.39 7.57
N LEU A 107 94.66 -4.22 8.59
CA LEU A 107 95.08 -3.79 9.92
C LEU A 107 96.44 -3.06 9.84
N ASP A 108 97.37 -3.53 9.01
CA ASP A 108 98.64 -2.87 8.74
C ASP A 108 98.48 -1.50 8.07
N ARG A 109 97.57 -1.37 7.10
CA ARG A 109 97.26 -0.09 6.43
C ARG A 109 96.57 0.92 7.36
N GLY A 110 95.80 0.45 8.34
CA GLY A 110 95.10 1.29 9.32
C GLY A 110 95.97 1.76 10.48
N ALA A 111 97.12 1.13 10.72
CA ALA A 111 97.99 1.40 11.87
C ALA A 111 98.93 2.61 11.68
N GLY A 112 99.19 3.06 10.44
CA GLY A 112 100.05 4.21 10.16
C GLY A 112 101.55 4.02 10.46
N ILE A 113 101.99 2.78 10.70
CA ILE A 113 103.37 2.40 11.04
C ILE A 113 104.08 1.90 9.76
N ARG A 114 105.33 2.35 9.50
CA ARG A 114 106.10 2.00 8.27
C ARG A 114 106.37 0.50 8.11
N HIS A 115 106.48 -0.24 9.21
CA HIS A 115 106.87 -1.66 9.21
C HIS A 115 105.69 -2.52 9.64
N ARG A 116 105.02 -3.16 8.67
CA ARG A 116 103.75 -3.94 8.76
C ARG A 116 103.72 -4.93 9.94
N PRO A 117 103.22 -4.54 11.14
CA PRO A 117 103.45 -5.31 12.36
C PRO A 117 102.48 -6.48 12.56
N ALA A 118 101.37 -6.55 11.83
CA ALA A 118 100.39 -7.63 11.95
C ALA A 118 100.73 -8.81 11.02
N THR A 119 101.32 -8.56 9.85
CA THR A 119 101.80 -9.62 8.93
C THR A 119 103.06 -10.32 9.42
N THR A 120 103.92 -9.65 10.20
CA THR A 120 105.13 -10.26 10.79
C THR A 120 104.83 -11.32 11.85
N LEU A 121 103.65 -11.29 12.48
CA LEU A 121 103.23 -12.29 13.47
C LEU A 121 102.82 -13.63 12.86
N SER A 122 102.59 -13.67 11.54
CA SER A 122 102.35 -14.90 10.79
C SER A 122 103.63 -15.51 10.21
N ASP A 123 104.77 -14.84 10.37
CA ASP A 123 106.05 -15.33 9.88
C ASP A 123 106.60 -16.45 10.80
N THR A 124 107.33 -17.41 10.22
CA THR A 124 107.85 -18.57 10.94
C THR A 124 109.35 -18.69 10.74
N LEU A 125 110.09 -18.91 11.82
CA LEU A 125 111.52 -19.17 11.77
C LEU A 125 111.81 -20.46 10.99
N THR A 126 112.70 -20.36 9.99
CA THR A 126 113.20 -21.52 9.24
C THR A 126 114.24 -22.33 10.03
N ASN A 127 114.94 -21.71 10.99
CA ASN A 127 116.01 -22.33 11.78
C ASN A 127 115.68 -22.29 13.29
N LYS A 128 115.94 -23.39 14.01
CA LYS A 128 115.54 -23.62 15.42
C LYS A 128 116.69 -23.47 16.42
N ASP A 129 117.64 -22.59 16.13
CA ASP A 129 118.76 -22.31 17.03
C ASP A 129 118.27 -21.61 18.32
N PRO A 130 118.74 -21.98 19.54
CA PRO A 130 118.22 -21.41 20.79
C PRO A 130 118.37 -19.89 20.88
N PHE A 131 119.44 -19.33 20.32
CA PHE A 131 119.64 -17.88 20.29
C PHE A 131 118.68 -17.17 19.33
N ALA A 132 118.45 -17.73 18.14
CA ALA A 132 117.48 -17.22 17.17
C ALA A 132 116.04 -17.28 17.72
N LEU A 133 115.71 -18.33 18.46
CA LEU A 133 114.43 -18.46 19.16
C LEU A 133 114.24 -17.39 20.23
N ALA A 134 115.27 -17.09 21.02
CA ALA A 134 115.22 -16.04 22.04
C ALA A 134 115.05 -14.63 21.42
N LEU A 135 115.79 -14.33 20.34
CA LEU A 135 115.65 -13.06 19.63
C LEU A 135 114.27 -12.89 18.99
N TRP A 136 113.75 -13.98 18.40
CA TRP A 136 112.40 -14.00 17.82
C TRP A 136 111.32 -13.81 18.87
N GLN A 137 111.45 -14.44 20.04
CA GLN A 137 110.51 -14.24 21.15
C GLN A 137 110.53 -12.78 21.63
N ALA A 138 111.71 -12.17 21.81
CA ALA A 138 111.82 -10.76 22.19
C ALA A 138 111.22 -9.81 21.13
N GLN A 139 111.42 -10.09 19.84
CA GLN A 139 110.82 -9.31 18.76
C GLN A 139 109.29 -9.51 18.67
N ARG A 140 108.81 -10.72 18.98
CA ARG A 140 107.38 -11.05 19.05
C ARG A 140 106.69 -10.33 20.21
N GLU A 141 107.34 -10.20 21.35
CA GLU A 141 106.83 -9.42 22.49
C GLU A 141 106.76 -7.91 22.15
N ARG A 142 107.81 -7.36 21.53
CA ARG A 142 107.81 -5.95 21.09
C ARG A 142 106.73 -5.66 20.05
N THR A 143 106.52 -6.59 19.10
CA THR A 143 105.45 -6.45 18.10
C THR A 143 104.06 -6.59 18.74
N LEU A 144 103.85 -7.52 19.67
CA LEU A 144 102.59 -7.64 20.44
C LEU A 144 102.26 -6.37 21.25
N ALA A 145 103.27 -5.72 21.86
CA ALA A 145 103.08 -4.46 22.57
C ALA A 145 102.60 -3.32 21.65
N SER A 146 103.05 -3.31 20.39
CA SER A 146 102.64 -2.32 19.38
C SER A 146 101.21 -2.51 18.84
N ILE A 147 100.61 -3.70 19.00
CA ILE A 147 99.26 -4.05 18.51
C ILE A 147 98.15 -3.30 19.26
N LYS A 148 98.38 -2.86 20.51
CA LYS A 148 97.38 -2.13 21.31
C LYS A 148 96.83 -0.87 20.61
N ARG A 149 97.52 -0.34 19.59
CA ARG A 149 97.12 0.85 18.83
C ARG A 149 96.47 0.57 17.45
N ILE A 150 96.34 -0.69 17.03
CA ILE A 150 95.84 -1.03 15.69
C ILE A 150 94.31 -1.02 15.67
N ARG A 151 93.71 -0.31 14.70
CA ARG A 151 92.26 -0.27 14.46
C ARG A 151 91.94 -0.74 13.04
N ALA A 152 90.85 -1.49 12.87
CA ALA A 152 90.40 -2.04 11.57
C ALA A 152 89.91 -0.98 10.56
N GLY A 153 89.63 0.25 11.02
CA GLY A 153 89.04 1.33 10.24
C GLY A 153 87.56 1.08 9.87
N LEU A 154 86.85 2.14 9.49
CA LEU A 154 85.48 2.03 8.97
C LEU A 154 85.49 1.46 7.54
N PRO A 155 84.45 0.73 7.11
CA PRO A 155 84.32 0.28 5.74
C PRO A 155 84.17 1.47 4.79
N ARG A 156 84.88 1.44 3.67
CA ARG A 156 84.84 2.41 2.58
C ARG A 156 84.40 1.69 1.30
N PRO A 157 83.10 1.44 1.11
CA PRO A 157 82.60 0.64 -0.01
C PRO A 157 82.75 1.30 -1.39
N ARG A 158 83.40 2.48 -1.48
CA ARG A 158 83.81 3.14 -2.73
C ARG A 158 82.71 3.16 -3.81
N VAL A 159 81.47 3.41 -3.38
CA VAL A 159 80.27 3.32 -4.22
C VAL A 159 80.30 4.32 -5.38
N SER A 160 81.07 5.41 -5.26
CA SER A 160 81.29 6.40 -6.33
C SER A 160 82.03 5.83 -7.56
N LEU A 161 82.88 4.81 -7.39
CA LEU A 161 83.55 4.16 -8.53
C LEU A 161 82.62 3.25 -9.32
N HIS A 162 81.56 2.73 -8.68
CA HIS A 162 80.60 1.82 -9.30
C HIS A 162 79.36 2.52 -9.86
N ASP A 163 79.22 3.82 -9.59
CA ASP A 163 78.09 4.66 -9.97
C ASP A 163 78.58 6.10 -10.22
N PRO A 164 79.27 6.34 -11.36
CA PRO A 164 79.87 7.63 -11.68
C PRO A 164 78.83 8.73 -11.97
N TRP A 165 77.61 8.34 -12.37
CA TRP A 165 76.52 9.26 -12.75
C TRP A 165 75.50 9.45 -11.62
N ALA A 166 75.75 8.88 -10.44
CA ALA A 166 74.86 8.93 -9.28
C ALA A 166 73.40 8.46 -9.57
N LEU A 167 73.23 7.49 -10.47
CA LEU A 167 71.92 6.98 -10.88
C LEU A 167 71.10 6.49 -9.68
N ARG A 168 71.76 5.95 -8.63
CA ARG A 168 71.08 5.52 -7.42
C ARG A 168 70.35 6.65 -6.69
N ALA A 169 70.94 7.85 -6.67
CA ALA A 169 70.37 8.99 -5.97
C ALA A 169 69.11 9.47 -6.70
N LEU A 170 69.14 9.47 -8.03
CA LEU A 170 67.99 9.76 -8.88
C LEU A 170 66.85 8.75 -8.65
N VAL A 171 67.15 7.44 -8.55
CA VAL A 171 66.14 6.42 -8.22
C VAL A 171 65.51 6.67 -6.85
N ILE A 172 66.29 7.04 -5.84
CA ILE A 172 65.75 7.34 -4.49
C ILE A 172 64.80 8.56 -4.55
N VAL A 173 65.17 9.62 -5.27
CA VAL A 173 64.31 10.81 -5.44
C VAL A 173 63.01 10.43 -6.16
N MET A 174 63.11 9.66 -7.26
CA MET A 174 61.92 9.17 -7.98
C MET A 174 61.05 8.27 -7.11
N LEU A 175 61.64 7.44 -6.25
CA LEU A 175 60.93 6.53 -5.37
C LEU A 175 60.08 7.33 -4.36
N VAL A 176 60.64 8.38 -3.76
CA VAL A 176 59.89 9.28 -2.87
C VAL A 176 58.79 10.01 -3.63
N ALA A 177 59.09 10.58 -4.80
CA ALA A 177 58.12 11.32 -5.60
C ALA A 177 56.94 10.44 -6.04
N THR A 178 57.21 9.25 -6.58
CA THR A 178 56.17 8.31 -7.03
C THR A 178 55.41 7.67 -5.86
N TYR A 179 56.06 7.44 -4.72
CA TYR A 179 55.39 6.98 -3.51
C TYR A 179 54.34 7.99 -3.04
N VAL A 180 54.70 9.28 -2.97
CA VAL A 180 53.75 10.34 -2.61
C VAL A 180 52.63 10.45 -3.64
N ALA A 181 52.97 10.45 -4.94
CA ALA A 181 52.00 10.56 -6.03
C ALA A 181 50.99 9.39 -6.09
N ALA A 182 51.38 8.17 -5.69
CA ALA A 182 50.51 7.00 -5.73
C ALA A 182 49.44 6.96 -4.62
N GLY A 183 49.52 7.81 -3.59
CA GLY A 183 48.48 7.96 -2.56
C GLY A 183 48.05 6.62 -1.90
N ASP A 184 46.73 6.39 -1.84
CA ASP A 184 46.14 5.17 -1.27
C ASP A 184 46.15 3.97 -2.25
N GLU A 185 46.41 4.21 -3.54
CA GLU A 185 46.41 3.17 -4.58
C GLU A 185 47.74 2.39 -4.68
N ARG A 186 48.73 2.70 -3.82
CA ARG A 186 50.10 2.13 -3.86
C ARG A 186 50.12 0.61 -3.95
N GLY A 187 49.28 -0.06 -3.16
CA GLY A 187 49.19 -1.52 -3.14
C GLY A 187 48.62 -2.07 -4.45
N LEU A 188 47.56 -1.43 -4.96
CA LEU A 188 46.89 -1.83 -6.21
C LEU A 188 47.82 -1.66 -7.42
N ARG A 189 48.61 -0.58 -7.45
CA ARG A 189 49.54 -0.27 -8.55
C ARG A 189 50.71 -1.25 -8.64
N VAL A 190 51.22 -1.74 -7.51
CA VAL A 190 52.23 -2.82 -7.49
C VAL A 190 51.60 -4.16 -7.87
N ALA A 191 50.40 -4.46 -7.36
CA ALA A 191 49.68 -5.69 -7.68
C ALA A 191 49.32 -5.80 -9.17
N SER A 192 49.09 -4.66 -9.86
CA SER A 192 48.77 -4.63 -11.30
C SER A 192 49.88 -5.20 -12.20
N ALA A 193 51.13 -5.24 -11.73
CA ALA A 193 52.23 -5.91 -12.45
C ALA A 193 52.07 -7.44 -12.48
N PHE A 194 51.28 -8.00 -11.57
CA PHE A 194 51.07 -9.44 -11.38
C PHE A 194 49.64 -9.89 -11.67
N ASP A 195 48.78 -9.00 -12.17
CA ASP A 195 47.42 -9.35 -12.58
C ASP A 195 47.47 -9.98 -13.98
N TRP A 196 47.33 -11.32 -14.02
CA TRP A 196 47.48 -12.14 -15.23
C TRP A 196 46.14 -12.61 -15.81
N ASN A 197 45.01 -12.01 -15.39
CA ASN A 197 43.67 -12.36 -15.85
C ASN A 197 43.38 -11.84 -17.28
N GLY A 198 44.09 -12.35 -18.29
CA GLY A 198 43.95 -11.88 -19.68
C GLY A 198 44.17 -12.91 -20.79
N ILE A 199 44.39 -14.19 -20.49
CA ILE A 199 44.71 -15.19 -21.53
C ILE A 199 43.49 -16.04 -21.96
N MET A 200 42.43 -16.12 -21.16
CA MET A 200 41.21 -16.89 -21.47
C MET A 200 39.97 -16.16 -20.95
N ALA A 201 39.67 -14.98 -21.45
CA ALA A 201 38.29 -14.51 -21.41
C ALA A 201 37.57 -15.18 -22.58
N PRO A 202 36.60 -16.11 -22.37
CA PRO A 202 35.77 -16.54 -23.47
C PRO A 202 35.13 -15.28 -24.09
N PRO A 203 35.15 -15.15 -25.42
CA PRO A 203 34.48 -14.04 -26.07
C PRO A 203 33.00 -14.14 -25.69
N ASN A 204 32.48 -13.07 -25.09
CA ASN A 204 31.08 -12.87 -24.70
C ASN A 204 30.71 -13.36 -23.29
N VAL A 205 31.36 -12.84 -22.24
CA VAL A 205 30.74 -12.82 -20.91
C VAL A 205 29.62 -11.78 -20.93
N ARG A 206 28.37 -12.25 -21.06
CA ARG A 206 27.18 -11.39 -20.94
C ARG A 206 26.80 -11.30 -19.46
N VAL A 207 26.83 -10.07 -18.94
CA VAL A 207 26.35 -9.73 -17.60
C VAL A 207 24.95 -9.17 -17.74
N ASP A 208 23.98 -9.86 -17.15
CA ASP A 208 22.61 -9.36 -17.00
C ASP A 208 22.38 -9.08 -15.51
N ALA A 209 21.88 -7.88 -15.19
CA ALA A 209 21.51 -7.53 -13.82
C ALA A 209 20.09 -7.00 -13.78
N TRP A 210 19.36 -7.29 -12.71
CA TRP A 210 18.04 -6.70 -12.48
C TRP A 210 17.77 -6.56 -10.99
N VAL A 211 16.96 -5.58 -10.63
CA VAL A 211 16.47 -5.37 -9.26
C VAL A 211 15.08 -5.93 -9.17
N THR A 212 14.85 -6.83 -8.22
CA THR A 212 13.52 -7.38 -7.91
C THR A 212 13.01 -6.68 -6.65
N PRO A 213 11.99 -5.81 -6.76
CA PRO A 213 11.34 -5.22 -5.61
C PRO A 213 10.68 -6.28 -4.72
N PRO A 214 10.47 -6.02 -3.42
CA PRO A 214 9.72 -6.91 -2.54
C PRO A 214 8.29 -7.15 -3.05
N ASN A 215 7.73 -8.33 -2.75
CA ASN A 215 6.39 -8.73 -3.18
C ASN A 215 5.29 -7.72 -2.78
N TYR A 216 5.41 -7.14 -1.59
CA TYR A 216 4.46 -6.15 -1.07
C TYR A 216 4.32 -4.91 -1.95
N THR A 217 5.35 -4.58 -2.74
CA THR A 217 5.33 -3.40 -3.61
C THR A 217 4.52 -3.58 -4.89
N GLY A 218 4.30 -4.84 -5.31
CA GLY A 218 3.65 -5.18 -6.58
C GLY A 218 4.37 -4.62 -7.83
N LYS A 219 5.61 -4.14 -7.71
CA LYS A 219 6.38 -3.55 -8.83
C LYS A 219 7.09 -4.64 -9.64
N PRO A 220 7.12 -4.55 -10.98
CA PRO A 220 7.84 -5.50 -11.81
C PRO A 220 9.37 -5.37 -11.61
N PRO A 221 10.14 -6.44 -11.87
CA PRO A 221 11.60 -6.38 -11.83
C PRO A 221 12.17 -5.34 -12.81
N ILE A 222 13.14 -4.55 -12.34
CA ILE A 222 13.79 -3.48 -13.11
C ILE A 222 15.08 -4.05 -13.72
N ILE A 223 15.14 -4.17 -15.04
CA ILE A 223 16.31 -4.71 -15.74
C ILE A 223 17.39 -3.62 -15.89
N LEU A 224 18.58 -3.87 -15.38
CA LEU A 224 19.75 -3.00 -15.47
C LEU A 224 20.56 -3.35 -16.73
N SER A 225 19.99 -3.11 -17.91
CA SER A 225 20.66 -3.35 -19.20
C SER A 225 21.41 -2.11 -19.70
N ASN A 226 22.42 -2.29 -20.56
CA ASN A 226 23.05 -1.21 -21.32
C ASN A 226 22.06 -0.38 -22.17
N ALA A 227 20.83 -0.86 -22.42
CA ALA A 227 19.76 -0.11 -23.08
C ALA A 227 19.14 0.98 -22.18
N ASN A 228 19.23 0.86 -20.85
CA ASN A 228 18.83 1.92 -19.92
C ASN A 228 19.93 2.98 -19.74
N LYS A 229 21.08 2.81 -20.38
CA LYS A 229 22.10 3.85 -20.45
C LYS A 229 21.60 5.06 -21.22
N ASP A 230 20.68 4.93 -22.18
CA ASP A 230 20.14 6.10 -22.89
C ASP A 230 19.07 6.85 -22.08
N ALA A 231 18.43 6.20 -21.09
CA ALA A 231 17.53 6.85 -20.14
C ALA A 231 18.26 7.40 -18.89
N ALA A 232 19.41 6.83 -18.54
CA ALA A 232 20.23 7.19 -17.37
C ALA A 232 21.56 7.90 -17.71
N ALA A 233 21.89 8.12 -18.98
CA ALA A 233 23.06 8.92 -19.40
C ALA A 233 22.74 10.41 -19.51
N ALA A 234 21.48 10.81 -19.35
CA ALA A 234 21.13 12.22 -19.22
C ALA A 234 21.62 12.80 -17.90
N ASP A 235 21.62 12.01 -16.81
CA ASP A 235 22.14 12.40 -15.50
C ASP A 235 22.57 11.16 -14.73
N ASN A 236 23.74 11.18 -14.08
CA ASN A 236 24.23 10.16 -13.13
C ASN A 236 23.32 10.04 -11.86
N ALA A 237 22.01 10.04 -12.03
CA ALA A 237 21.00 10.04 -10.99
C ALA A 237 20.91 8.65 -10.34
N PRO A 238 20.82 8.56 -9.00
CA PRO A 238 20.59 7.30 -8.31
C PRO A 238 19.27 6.66 -8.73
N LEU A 239 19.27 5.35 -8.97
CA LEU A 239 18.04 4.60 -9.22
C LEU A 239 17.27 4.43 -7.90
N ALA A 240 16.09 5.04 -7.81
CA ALA A 240 15.21 4.88 -6.65
C ALA A 240 14.54 3.50 -6.66
N VAL A 241 14.80 2.71 -5.62
CA VAL A 241 14.23 1.36 -5.44
C VAL A 241 13.63 1.23 -4.04
N PRO A 242 12.54 0.47 -3.84
CA PRO A 242 12.00 0.22 -2.50
C PRO A 242 13.05 -0.44 -1.59
N ALA A 243 13.09 -0.04 -0.33
CA ALA A 243 13.95 -0.69 0.67
C ALA A 243 13.63 -2.19 0.75
N GLY A 244 14.66 -3.02 0.89
CA GLY A 244 14.53 -4.48 0.89
C GLY A 244 14.49 -5.12 -0.50
N SER A 245 14.61 -4.34 -1.59
CA SER A 245 14.78 -4.88 -2.96
C SER A 245 16.03 -5.74 -3.08
N THR A 246 15.96 -6.79 -3.91
CA THR A 246 17.10 -7.69 -4.17
C THR A 246 17.66 -7.44 -5.56
N LEU A 247 18.92 -7.00 -5.63
CA LEU A 247 19.72 -6.91 -6.85
C LEU A 247 20.25 -8.30 -7.17
N LEU A 248 19.88 -8.82 -8.33
CA LEU A 248 20.49 -10.01 -8.91
C LEU A 248 21.50 -9.61 -9.98
N VAL A 249 22.72 -10.13 -9.86
CA VAL A 249 23.74 -10.03 -10.91
C VAL A 249 24.04 -11.43 -11.42
N ARG A 250 23.79 -11.65 -12.71
CA ARG A 250 24.00 -12.92 -13.39
C ARG A 250 25.03 -12.79 -14.51
N SER A 251 25.94 -13.74 -14.58
CA SER A 251 26.94 -13.86 -15.65
C SER A 251 26.84 -15.21 -16.32
N SER A 252 26.90 -15.21 -17.65
CA SER A 252 27.03 -16.41 -18.47
C SER A 252 28.49 -16.62 -18.88
N GLY A 253 29.07 -17.77 -18.53
CA GLY A 253 30.39 -18.17 -19.01
C GLY A 253 31.63 -17.63 -18.24
N GLY A 254 31.46 -16.98 -17.09
CA GLY A 254 32.59 -16.50 -16.29
C GLY A 254 32.25 -16.19 -14.81
N THR A 255 33.26 -16.16 -13.95
CA THR A 255 33.13 -15.69 -12.56
C THR A 255 32.95 -14.17 -12.52
N ILE A 256 32.12 -13.70 -11.60
CA ILE A 256 31.83 -12.27 -11.41
C ILE A 256 32.35 -11.84 -10.04
N ASP A 257 33.11 -10.74 -10.04
CA ASP A 257 33.48 -10.03 -8.82
C ASP A 257 32.62 -8.76 -8.74
N VAL A 258 31.83 -8.63 -7.67
CA VAL A 258 30.93 -7.49 -7.46
C VAL A 258 31.37 -6.81 -6.17
N VAL A 259 31.84 -5.57 -6.29
CA VAL A 259 32.20 -4.72 -5.16
C VAL A 259 30.97 -3.89 -4.81
N VAL A 260 30.43 -4.11 -3.62
CA VAL A 260 29.33 -3.30 -3.07
C VAL A 260 29.88 -2.29 -2.07
N GLY A 261 29.27 -1.10 -2.04
CA GLY A 261 29.58 -0.06 -1.06
C GLY A 261 28.29 0.57 -0.52
N GLY A 262 28.24 0.86 0.77
CA GLY A 262 27.05 1.43 1.43
C GLY A 262 26.07 0.36 1.94
N GLY A 263 24.77 0.62 1.84
CA GLY A 263 23.68 -0.19 2.41
C GLY A 263 23.31 -1.49 1.68
N LEU A 264 24.21 -2.03 0.86
CA LEU A 264 24.00 -3.30 0.16
C LEU A 264 24.66 -4.43 0.95
N THR A 265 23.89 -5.49 1.20
CA THR A 265 24.39 -6.70 1.88
C THR A 265 24.27 -7.89 0.95
N GLU A 266 25.32 -8.71 0.90
CA GLU A 266 25.28 -9.95 0.13
C GLU A 266 24.39 -10.98 0.83
N VAL A 267 23.47 -11.58 0.08
CA VAL A 267 22.56 -12.61 0.58
C VAL A 267 22.82 -13.89 -0.21
N ALA A 268 22.72 -15.04 0.46
CA ALA A 268 22.84 -16.32 -0.21
C ALA A 268 21.72 -16.48 -1.26
N PRO A 269 22.00 -17.10 -2.43
CA PRO A 269 20.99 -17.31 -3.45
C PRO A 269 19.86 -18.22 -2.95
N GLU A 270 18.61 -17.76 -3.10
CA GLU A 270 17.40 -18.57 -2.89
C GLU A 270 17.18 -19.49 -4.09
N GLY A 271 18.06 -20.48 -4.26
CA GLY A 271 17.93 -21.48 -5.32
C GLY A 271 19.26 -21.90 -5.95
N GLN A 272 19.18 -22.95 -6.77
CA GLN A 272 20.33 -23.46 -7.51
C GLN A 272 20.43 -22.73 -8.86
N ALA A 273 21.50 -21.97 -9.06
CA ALA A 273 21.74 -21.26 -10.30
C ALA A 273 21.70 -22.23 -11.50
N PRO A 274 21.14 -21.82 -12.66
CA PRO A 274 21.17 -22.61 -13.88
C PRO A 274 22.59 -23.09 -14.23
N LYS A 275 22.72 -24.30 -14.79
CA LYS A 275 24.03 -24.87 -15.16
C LYS A 275 24.77 -23.93 -16.13
N GLY A 276 25.95 -23.46 -15.73
CA GLY A 276 26.81 -22.57 -16.55
C GLY A 276 26.65 -21.07 -16.30
N THR A 277 25.80 -20.67 -15.34
CA THR A 277 25.68 -19.27 -14.89
C THR A 277 26.18 -19.09 -13.46
N ASN A 278 26.82 -17.96 -13.19
CA ASN A 278 27.10 -17.50 -11.83
C ASN A 278 26.08 -16.42 -11.46
N GLU A 279 25.49 -16.52 -10.27
CA GLU A 279 24.50 -15.57 -9.74
C GLU A 279 24.96 -15.07 -8.37
N ARG A 280 24.81 -13.77 -8.12
CA ARG A 280 25.07 -13.13 -6.82
C ARG A 280 23.87 -12.26 -6.46
N HIS A 281 23.37 -12.39 -5.23
CA HIS A 281 22.20 -11.68 -4.72
C HIS A 281 22.65 -10.63 -3.70
N PHE A 282 22.13 -9.41 -3.83
CA PHE A 282 22.41 -8.33 -2.89
C PHE A 282 21.12 -7.67 -2.44
N LYS A 283 20.87 -7.62 -1.13
CA LYS A 283 19.71 -6.90 -0.57
C LYS A 283 20.07 -5.43 -0.36
N ILE A 284 19.25 -4.55 -0.92
CA ILE A 284 19.38 -3.10 -0.83
C ILE A 284 18.56 -2.62 0.37
N ALA A 285 19.20 -2.39 1.51
CA ALA A 285 18.52 -1.91 2.72
C ALA A 285 18.55 -0.37 2.83
N ALA A 286 19.64 0.24 2.40
CA ALA A 286 19.84 1.68 2.38
C ALA A 286 20.60 2.10 1.11
N ASP A 287 20.80 3.41 0.96
CA ASP A 287 21.55 3.97 -0.15
C ASP A 287 22.92 3.30 -0.31
N GLY A 288 23.27 3.01 -1.56
CA GLY A 288 24.53 2.34 -1.83
C GLY A 288 24.81 2.16 -3.30
N THR A 289 25.95 1.56 -3.58
CA THR A 289 26.49 1.40 -4.92
C THR A 289 26.92 -0.04 -5.14
N ALA A 290 26.64 -0.54 -6.34
CA ALA A 290 27.14 -1.84 -6.80
C ALA A 290 28.04 -1.62 -8.01
N HIS A 291 29.25 -2.15 -7.95
CA HIS A 291 30.24 -2.05 -9.00
C HIS A 291 30.63 -3.46 -9.45
N VAL A 292 30.30 -3.81 -10.70
CA VAL A 292 30.63 -5.13 -11.26
C VAL A 292 31.97 -5.05 -11.97
N ARG A 293 32.94 -5.84 -11.51
CA ARG A 293 34.26 -5.96 -12.13
C ARG A 293 34.23 -7.13 -13.12
N ALA A 294 33.84 -6.84 -14.37
CA ALA A 294 33.87 -7.79 -15.48
C ALA A 294 34.86 -7.34 -16.59
N PRO A 295 35.48 -8.28 -17.34
CA PRO A 295 36.46 -7.95 -18.39
C PRO A 295 35.90 -7.09 -19.55
N ALA A 296 34.58 -7.12 -19.78
CA ALA A 296 33.91 -6.48 -20.91
C ALA A 296 33.23 -5.13 -20.56
N GLY A 297 33.35 -4.64 -19.32
CA GLY A 297 32.79 -3.36 -18.90
C GLY A 297 32.57 -3.28 -17.39
N GLN A 298 32.74 -2.08 -16.84
CA GLN A 298 32.57 -1.77 -15.41
C GLN A 298 31.27 -0.98 -15.18
N PRO A 299 30.08 -1.59 -15.21
CA PRO A 299 28.86 -0.88 -14.85
C PRO A 299 28.88 -0.59 -13.34
N GLN A 300 28.72 0.70 -13.00
CA GLN A 300 28.46 1.16 -11.65
C GLN A 300 26.99 1.58 -11.55
N TRP A 301 26.26 1.03 -10.60
CA TRP A 301 24.89 1.44 -10.28
C TRP A 301 24.86 2.11 -8.92
N LYS A 302 24.17 3.25 -8.83
CA LYS A 302 23.86 3.93 -7.58
C LYS A 302 22.38 3.70 -7.28
N PHE A 303 22.06 3.27 -6.07
CA PHE A 303 20.70 3.01 -5.61
C PHE A 303 20.34 3.95 -4.47
N THR A 304 19.12 4.47 -4.51
CA THR A 304 18.49 5.17 -3.38
C THR A 304 17.35 4.32 -2.85
N ALA A 305 17.40 3.95 -1.57
CA ALA A 305 16.40 3.10 -0.95
C ALA A 305 15.23 3.94 -0.43
N THR A 306 14.03 3.77 -0.99
CA THR A 306 12.82 4.43 -0.49
C THR A 306 12.24 3.59 0.65
N PRO A 307 12.21 4.09 1.91
CA PRO A 307 11.63 3.36 3.03
C PRO A 307 10.11 3.29 2.89
N ASP A 308 9.55 2.20 3.40
CA ASP A 308 8.12 1.94 3.46
C ASP A 308 7.47 2.72 4.61
N ARG A 309 6.28 3.28 4.40
CA ARG A 309 5.58 4.09 5.41
C ARG A 309 4.43 3.29 6.02
N PRO A 310 4.17 3.43 7.33
CA PRO A 310 3.01 2.77 7.91
C PRO A 310 1.70 3.33 7.32
N PRO A 311 0.66 2.50 7.17
CA PRO A 311 -0.60 2.92 6.59
C PRO A 311 -1.30 3.96 7.47
N SER A 312 -2.09 4.84 6.87
CA SER A 312 -2.95 5.81 7.57
C SER A 312 -4.41 5.40 7.43
N ILE A 313 -5.15 5.41 8.54
CA ILE A 313 -6.59 5.14 8.57
C ILE A 313 -7.31 6.17 9.43
N ALA A 314 -8.40 6.72 8.92
CA ALA A 314 -9.22 7.70 9.62
C ALA A 314 -10.71 7.49 9.30
N LEU A 315 -11.59 7.93 10.20
CA LEU A 315 -13.02 7.99 9.92
C LEU A 315 -13.29 9.05 8.85
N ALA A 316 -13.98 8.67 7.78
CA ALA A 316 -14.41 9.60 6.73
C ALA A 316 -15.70 10.34 7.11
N LYS A 317 -16.53 9.68 7.93
CA LYS A 317 -17.73 10.22 8.57
C LYS A 317 -17.84 9.62 9.97
N ASP A 318 -18.56 10.30 10.84
CA ASP A 318 -18.93 9.75 12.14
C ASP A 318 -19.73 8.46 11.95
N PRO A 319 -19.52 7.42 12.79
CA PRO A 319 -20.26 6.17 12.67
C PRO A 319 -21.77 6.40 12.86
N GLU A 320 -22.55 5.90 11.91
CA GLU A 320 -23.99 6.10 11.86
C GLU A 320 -24.74 4.83 12.30
N ARG A 321 -25.86 5.03 13.01
CA ARG A 321 -26.80 3.95 13.34
C ARG A 321 -27.70 3.72 12.13
N GLN A 322 -27.76 2.48 11.66
CA GLN A 322 -28.72 2.06 10.64
C GLN A 322 -29.97 1.39 11.23
N ALA A 323 -30.94 1.09 10.37
CA ALA A 323 -32.15 0.37 10.73
C ALA A 323 -31.81 -0.95 11.45
N ARG A 324 -32.60 -1.31 12.47
CA ARG A 324 -32.40 -2.48 13.36
C ARG A 324 -31.19 -2.43 14.30
N GLY A 325 -30.45 -1.32 14.35
CA GLY A 325 -29.35 -1.15 15.30
C GLY A 325 -28.00 -1.67 14.80
N SER A 326 -27.82 -1.80 13.49
CA SER A 326 -26.51 -2.02 12.88
C SER A 326 -25.67 -0.75 12.88
N LEU A 327 -24.35 -0.92 12.90
CA LEU A 327 -23.36 0.14 12.87
C LEU A 327 -22.79 0.28 11.45
N GLN A 328 -22.97 1.45 10.84
CA GLN A 328 -22.30 1.80 9.59
C GLN A 328 -21.08 2.66 9.88
N MET A 329 -19.93 2.25 9.35
CA MET A 329 -18.67 2.96 9.47
C MET A 329 -18.14 3.31 8.10
N SER A 330 -17.82 4.59 7.90
CA SER A 330 -17.12 5.08 6.71
C SER A 330 -15.70 5.48 7.10
N TYR A 331 -14.70 4.92 6.44
CA TYR A 331 -13.28 5.17 6.74
C TYR A 331 -12.48 5.42 5.46
N ARG A 332 -11.45 6.24 5.58
CA ARG A 332 -10.47 6.53 4.53
C ARG A 332 -9.17 5.81 4.88
N LEU A 333 -8.61 5.13 3.89
CA LEU A 333 -7.29 4.51 3.99
C LEU A 333 -6.32 5.16 3.00
N GLU A 334 -5.09 5.37 3.44
CA GLU A 334 -4.00 5.86 2.60
C GLU A 334 -2.71 5.07 2.90
N ASP A 335 -2.08 4.57 1.85
CA ASP A 335 -0.82 3.83 1.91
C ASP A 335 -0.08 3.91 0.55
N ASP A 336 1.25 3.85 0.57
CA ASP A 336 2.07 3.94 -0.65
C ASP A 336 2.12 2.64 -1.45
N TYR A 337 2.02 1.48 -0.80
CA TYR A 337 2.03 0.16 -1.47
C TYR A 337 0.68 -0.58 -1.41
N GLY A 338 -0.19 -0.21 -0.47
CA GLY A 338 -1.57 -0.62 -0.34
C GLY A 338 -1.84 -1.37 0.97
N VAL A 339 -2.99 -1.09 1.59
CA VAL A 339 -3.45 -1.77 2.80
C VAL A 339 -3.98 -3.16 2.47
N SER A 340 -3.53 -4.18 3.20
CA SER A 340 -3.98 -5.58 3.06
C SER A 340 -5.05 -5.97 4.06
N GLU A 341 -5.02 -5.43 5.28
CA GLU A 341 -6.03 -5.67 6.32
C GLU A 341 -6.40 -4.39 7.05
N ALA A 342 -7.68 -4.26 7.41
CA ALA A 342 -8.15 -3.22 8.31
C ALA A 342 -9.14 -3.78 9.33
N ARG A 343 -9.10 -3.29 10.56
CA ARG A 343 -9.92 -3.79 11.68
C ARG A 343 -10.46 -2.63 12.52
N ALA A 344 -11.67 -2.78 13.01
CA ALA A 344 -12.25 -1.94 14.04
C ALA A 344 -12.07 -2.62 15.40
N GLN A 345 -11.48 -1.93 16.35
CA GLN A 345 -11.33 -2.37 17.74
C GLN A 345 -12.11 -1.42 18.64
N PHE A 346 -12.93 -1.99 19.51
CA PHE A 346 -13.68 -1.23 20.51
C PHE A 346 -13.07 -1.49 21.88
N ALA A 347 -13.11 -0.50 22.76
CA ALA A 347 -12.73 -0.65 24.16
C ALA A 347 -13.82 -0.03 25.03
N ALA A 348 -14.20 -0.70 26.11
CA ALA A 348 -15.18 -0.19 27.06
C ALA A 348 -14.64 1.09 27.72
N ARG A 349 -15.46 2.14 27.76
CA ARG A 349 -15.09 3.35 28.50
C ARG A 349 -15.49 3.18 29.97
N LEU A 350 -14.51 2.95 30.82
CA LEU A 350 -14.70 2.79 32.28
C LEU A 350 -14.95 4.11 33.06
N GLY A 351 -15.37 5.19 32.40
CA GLY A 351 -15.29 6.56 32.95
C GLY A 351 -16.60 7.30 33.23
N ASP A 352 -17.73 6.87 32.66
CA ASP A 352 -19.01 7.61 32.73
C ASP A 352 -20.11 6.82 33.47
N ALA A 353 -19.74 6.03 34.49
CA ALA A 353 -20.73 5.65 35.49
C ALA A 353 -21.23 6.96 36.15
N PRO A 354 -22.55 7.21 36.23
CA PRO A 354 -23.07 8.41 36.89
C PRO A 354 -22.42 8.56 38.26
N LYS A 355 -22.05 9.78 38.67
CA LYS A 355 -21.37 10.05 39.95
C LYS A 355 -22.12 9.49 41.17
N ASP A 356 -23.39 9.14 41.01
CA ASP A 356 -24.21 8.46 42.02
C ASP A 356 -23.87 6.96 42.16
N SER A 357 -23.41 6.28 41.10
CA SER A 357 -22.94 4.88 41.12
C SER A 357 -21.58 4.70 41.78
N ALA A 358 -20.80 5.78 41.95
CA ALA A 358 -19.50 5.74 42.62
C ALA A 358 -19.61 5.53 44.14
N LYS A 359 -20.81 5.69 44.73
CA LYS A 359 -21.07 5.38 46.14
C LYS A 359 -21.30 3.88 46.40
N ASP A 360 -21.79 3.15 45.39
CA ASP A 360 -22.20 1.76 45.49
C ASP A 360 -21.26 0.78 44.76
N ALA A 361 -20.14 1.26 44.21
CA ALA A 361 -19.11 0.40 43.64
C ALA A 361 -18.56 -0.54 44.73
N ALA A 362 -18.64 -1.86 44.48
CA ALA A 362 -18.10 -2.88 45.36
C ALA A 362 -16.65 -2.52 45.70
N LYS A 363 -16.35 -2.39 46.98
CA LYS A 363 -15.00 -2.10 47.44
C LYS A 363 -14.26 -3.42 47.59
N ASP A 364 -13.04 -3.49 47.06
CA ASP A 364 -12.11 -4.58 47.35
C ASP A 364 -11.85 -4.65 48.87
N ALA A 365 -11.29 -5.76 49.35
CA ALA A 365 -10.95 -5.95 50.77
C ALA A 365 -10.08 -4.82 51.37
N ASP A 366 -9.40 -4.05 50.51
CA ASP A 366 -8.56 -2.89 50.84
C ASP A 366 -9.27 -1.52 50.70
N GLY A 367 -10.59 -1.49 50.48
CA GLY A 367 -11.39 -0.26 50.40
C GLY A 367 -11.27 0.53 49.09
N LYS A 368 -10.63 -0.03 48.05
CA LYS A 368 -10.56 0.55 46.70
C LYS A 368 -11.75 0.10 45.86
N ALA A 369 -12.21 0.94 44.93
CA ALA A 369 -13.26 0.54 43.98
C ALA A 369 -12.75 -0.64 43.15
N ALA A 370 -13.46 -1.78 43.23
CA ALA A 370 -13.14 -2.98 42.47
C ALA A 370 -13.09 -2.62 40.99
N GLN A 371 -12.05 -3.10 40.29
CA GLN A 371 -12.01 -2.93 38.84
C GLN A 371 -13.17 -3.71 38.22
N PRO A 372 -13.93 -3.09 37.29
CA PRO A 372 -14.99 -3.77 36.56
C PRO A 372 -14.46 -5.06 35.92
N ARG A 373 -15.20 -6.14 36.09
CA ARG A 373 -14.82 -7.46 35.57
C ARG A 373 -15.74 -7.83 34.38
N PRO A 374 -15.43 -7.39 33.15
CA PRO A 374 -16.24 -7.74 32.00
C PRO A 374 -16.22 -9.24 31.73
N LEU A 375 -17.38 -9.82 31.42
CA LEU A 375 -17.53 -11.24 31.10
C LEU A 375 -17.15 -11.55 29.64
N PHE A 376 -17.25 -10.55 28.76
CA PHE A 376 -17.00 -10.66 27.32
C PHE A 376 -15.86 -9.75 26.90
N GLU A 377 -15.14 -10.14 25.86
CA GLU A 377 -14.18 -9.24 25.22
C GLU A 377 -14.93 -8.19 24.40
N PRO A 378 -14.41 -6.94 24.33
CA PRO A 378 -14.98 -5.93 23.44
C PRO A 378 -15.03 -6.42 21.99
N PRO A 379 -16.04 -6.02 21.21
CA PRO A 379 -16.16 -6.46 19.83
C PRO A 379 -14.95 -6.01 19.00
N GLN A 380 -14.52 -6.87 18.09
CA GLN A 380 -13.53 -6.55 17.06
C GLN A 380 -13.90 -7.26 15.76
N PHE A 381 -13.82 -6.56 14.63
CA PHE A 381 -14.13 -7.13 13.32
C PHE A 381 -13.30 -6.52 12.21
N ALA A 382 -13.12 -7.28 11.14
CA ALA A 382 -12.44 -6.84 9.93
C ALA A 382 -13.32 -5.85 9.15
N LEU A 383 -12.68 -4.79 8.65
CA LEU A 383 -13.28 -3.79 7.78
C LEU A 383 -13.16 -4.24 6.32
N VAL A 384 -14.21 -3.99 5.54
CA VAL A 384 -14.26 -4.31 4.11
C VAL A 384 -13.38 -3.33 3.32
N LEU A 385 -12.34 -3.84 2.68
CA LEU A 385 -11.48 -3.01 1.84
C LEU A 385 -12.14 -2.75 0.47
N PRO A 386 -12.10 -1.51 -0.07
CA PRO A 386 -12.65 -1.22 -1.40
C PRO A 386 -12.05 -2.07 -2.52
N ASN A 387 -10.73 -2.28 -2.46
CA ASN A 387 -9.96 -3.10 -3.40
C ASN A 387 -8.96 -3.97 -2.64
N ALA A 388 -8.61 -5.12 -3.23
CA ALA A 388 -7.46 -5.91 -2.77
C ALA A 388 -6.18 -5.06 -2.93
N ARG A 389 -5.58 -4.61 -1.82
CA ARG A 389 -4.50 -3.61 -1.74
C ARG A 389 -4.93 -2.18 -2.07
N THR A 390 -5.74 -1.61 -1.18
CA THR A 390 -6.22 -0.23 -1.30
C THR A 390 -5.09 0.74 -0.96
N ARG A 391 -4.57 1.48 -1.96
CA ARG A 391 -3.59 2.57 -1.75
C ARG A 391 -4.24 3.86 -1.29
N ASN A 392 -5.36 4.22 -1.90
CA ASN A 392 -6.17 5.36 -1.47
C ASN A 392 -7.63 5.02 -1.77
N GLY A 393 -8.50 5.15 -0.80
CA GLY A 393 -9.91 4.87 -0.98
C GLY A 393 -10.73 5.13 0.26
N VAL A 394 -12.04 5.26 0.04
CA VAL A 394 -13.04 5.30 1.11
C VAL A 394 -13.77 3.97 1.11
N GLY A 395 -13.72 3.28 2.24
CA GLY A 395 -14.47 2.04 2.48
C GLY A 395 -15.67 2.29 3.37
N GLN A 396 -16.68 1.43 3.21
CA GLN A 396 -17.83 1.39 4.10
C GLN A 396 -18.02 -0.05 4.59
N THR A 397 -18.18 -0.20 5.90
CA THR A 397 -18.53 -1.48 6.52
C THR A 397 -19.80 -1.29 7.33
N VAL A 398 -20.78 -2.16 7.10
CA VAL A 398 -21.97 -2.28 7.94
C VAL A 398 -21.83 -3.56 8.75
N LYS A 399 -21.86 -3.44 10.08
CA LYS A 399 -21.81 -4.59 10.99
C LYS A 399 -22.99 -4.52 11.95
N ASP A 400 -23.74 -5.61 12.03
CA ASP A 400 -24.75 -5.76 13.06
C ASP A 400 -24.07 -6.13 14.39
N LEU A 401 -24.22 -5.24 15.38
CA LEU A 401 -23.75 -5.41 16.76
C LEU A 401 -24.93 -5.35 17.75
N SER A 402 -26.17 -5.41 17.25
CA SER A 402 -27.37 -5.22 18.06
C SER A 402 -27.57 -6.34 19.10
N GLU A 403 -27.09 -7.55 18.80
CA GLU A 403 -27.10 -8.70 19.72
C GLU A 403 -25.88 -8.74 20.66
N ASP A 404 -24.85 -7.91 20.42
CA ASP A 404 -23.62 -7.94 21.20
C ASP A 404 -23.90 -7.53 22.67
N PRO A 405 -23.23 -8.11 23.68
CA PRO A 405 -23.39 -7.69 25.08
C PRO A 405 -22.97 -6.24 25.34
N TYR A 406 -22.09 -5.68 24.50
CA TYR A 406 -21.68 -4.27 24.54
C TYR A 406 -22.65 -3.34 23.81
N ALA A 407 -23.73 -3.84 23.18
CA ALA A 407 -24.74 -2.99 22.55
C ALA A 407 -25.27 -1.94 23.54
N GLY A 408 -25.23 -0.67 23.13
CA GLY A 408 -25.66 0.45 23.95
C GLY A 408 -24.68 0.88 25.04
N ALA A 409 -23.50 0.27 25.14
CA ALA A 409 -22.43 0.72 26.03
C ALA A 409 -21.63 1.88 25.41
N ASP A 410 -21.04 2.72 26.27
CA ASP A 410 -20.09 3.75 25.85
C ASP A 410 -18.71 3.12 25.60
N VAL A 411 -18.21 3.30 24.38
CA VAL A 411 -16.98 2.68 23.90
C VAL A 411 -16.07 3.69 23.20
N THR A 412 -14.78 3.37 23.18
CA THR A 412 -13.79 4.05 22.35
C THR A 412 -13.46 3.15 21.16
N LEU A 413 -13.73 3.64 19.95
CA LEU A 413 -13.40 3.02 18.68
C LEU A 413 -12.00 3.43 18.24
N THR A 414 -11.16 2.45 17.90
CA THR A 414 -9.87 2.65 17.26
C THR A 414 -9.80 1.78 16.01
N LEU A 415 -9.52 2.39 14.86
CA LEU A 415 -9.30 1.67 13.61
C LEU A 415 -7.82 1.32 13.50
N THR A 416 -7.52 0.10 13.06
CA THR A 416 -6.15 -0.35 12.79
C THR A 416 -6.07 -0.83 11.35
N ALA A 417 -5.08 -0.35 10.60
CA ALA A 417 -4.77 -0.80 9.25
C ALA A 417 -3.38 -1.46 9.24
N LYS A 418 -3.22 -2.47 8.40
CA LYS A 418 -1.98 -3.22 8.24
C LYS A 418 -1.66 -3.40 6.75
N ASP A 419 -0.42 -3.12 6.40
CA ASP A 419 0.10 -3.33 5.04
C ASP A 419 0.67 -4.75 4.86
N GLU A 420 1.10 -5.05 3.64
CA GLU A 420 1.68 -6.35 3.29
C GLU A 420 3.15 -6.50 3.77
N ALA A 421 3.82 -5.39 4.15
CA ALA A 421 5.14 -5.40 4.76
C ALA A 421 5.11 -5.67 6.27
N GLY A 422 3.92 -5.59 6.89
CA GLY A 422 3.66 -5.82 8.30
C GLY A 422 3.62 -4.55 9.16
N ASN A 423 3.70 -3.35 8.57
CA ASN A 423 3.55 -2.12 9.34
C ASN A 423 2.08 -1.90 9.70
N GLU A 424 1.85 -1.32 10.89
CA GLU A 424 0.52 -1.09 11.44
C GLU A 424 0.29 0.41 11.70
N GLY A 425 -0.86 0.90 11.26
CA GLY A 425 -1.32 2.27 11.48
C GLY A 425 -2.62 2.30 12.28
N LYS A 426 -2.77 3.28 13.16
CA LYS A 426 -3.95 3.43 14.02
C LYS A 426 -4.62 4.79 13.82
N SER A 427 -5.95 4.82 13.87
CA SER A 427 -6.71 6.07 13.85
C SER A 427 -6.68 6.79 15.20
N GLU A 428 -7.12 8.04 15.20
CA GLU A 428 -7.48 8.72 16.45
C GLU A 428 -8.62 7.98 17.16
N PRO A 429 -8.60 7.89 18.50
CA PRO A 429 -9.67 7.26 19.26
C PRO A 429 -10.97 8.06 19.14
N PHE A 430 -12.02 7.42 18.62
CA PHE A 430 -13.35 8.02 18.49
C PHE A 430 -14.28 7.50 19.58
N ASN A 431 -14.96 8.40 20.28
CA ASN A 431 -15.81 8.04 21.40
C ASN A 431 -17.26 7.99 20.96
N MET A 432 -17.95 6.88 21.25
CA MET A 432 -19.33 6.71 20.85
C MET A 432 -20.08 5.75 21.75
N ARG A 433 -21.40 5.80 21.69
CA ARG A 433 -22.27 4.76 22.24
C ARG A 433 -22.61 3.75 21.15
N LEU A 434 -22.40 2.47 21.41
CA LEU A 434 -22.71 1.45 20.42
C LEU A 434 -24.21 1.44 20.09
N PRO A 435 -24.58 1.29 18.81
CA PRO A 435 -25.96 1.00 18.45
C PRO A 435 -26.50 -0.21 19.21
N GLU A 436 -27.76 -0.14 19.61
CA GLU A 436 -28.47 -1.22 20.31
C GLU A 436 -29.83 -1.44 19.67
N ARG A 437 -30.32 -2.69 19.70
CA ARG A 437 -31.72 -2.99 19.33
C ARG A 437 -32.64 -2.20 20.26
N LEU A 438 -33.60 -1.47 19.68
CA LEU A 438 -34.61 -0.77 20.46
C LEU A 438 -35.63 -1.79 20.97
N PHE A 439 -35.79 -1.86 22.28
CA PHE A 439 -36.85 -2.59 22.95
C PHE A 439 -37.95 -1.60 23.33
N THR A 440 -39.19 -1.87 22.92
CA THR A 440 -40.33 -0.99 23.19
C THR A 440 -41.04 -1.39 24.48
N LYS A 441 -41.08 -2.69 24.80
CA LYS A 441 -41.75 -3.19 26.00
C LYS A 441 -40.94 -2.86 27.27
N PRO A 442 -41.56 -2.29 28.32
CA PRO A 442 -40.84 -1.90 29.54
C PRO A 442 -40.07 -3.05 30.21
N LEU A 443 -40.67 -4.25 30.26
CA LEU A 443 -40.04 -5.44 30.83
C LEU A 443 -38.80 -5.86 30.04
N ALA A 444 -38.89 -5.91 28.71
CA ALA A 444 -37.76 -6.26 27.85
C ALA A 444 -36.61 -5.25 27.97
N ARG A 445 -36.94 -3.94 28.06
CA ARG A 445 -35.95 -2.87 28.32
C ARG A 445 -35.21 -3.09 29.65
N ALA A 446 -35.94 -3.40 30.72
CA ALA A 446 -35.34 -3.66 32.03
C ALA A 446 -34.40 -4.87 31.99
N LEU A 447 -34.79 -5.96 31.32
CA LEU A 447 -33.95 -7.16 31.19
C LEU A 447 -32.67 -6.91 30.41
N ILE A 448 -32.72 -6.09 29.36
CA ILE A 448 -31.54 -5.77 28.54
C ILE A 448 -30.59 -4.83 29.27
N GLU A 449 -31.12 -3.91 30.07
CA GLU A 449 -30.31 -3.10 30.98
C GLU A 449 -29.57 -4.00 31.99
N GLN A 450 -30.27 -4.94 32.63
CA GLN A 450 -29.67 -5.91 33.54
C GLN A 450 -28.64 -6.81 32.85
N ARG A 451 -28.93 -7.26 31.63
CA ARG A 451 -28.00 -8.02 30.78
C ARG A 451 -26.70 -7.24 30.57
N ARG A 452 -26.79 -5.97 30.22
CA ARG A 452 -25.63 -5.10 29.96
C ARG A 452 -24.80 -4.89 31.23
N ILE A 453 -25.44 -4.60 32.36
CA ILE A 453 -24.76 -4.43 33.65
C ILE A 453 -23.95 -5.70 33.99
N LEU A 454 -24.59 -6.87 33.90
CA LEU A 454 -23.92 -8.15 34.19
C LEU A 454 -22.80 -8.48 33.20
N ALA A 455 -22.97 -8.17 31.91
CA ALA A 455 -21.98 -8.43 30.88
C ALA A 455 -20.72 -7.56 31.02
N LEU A 456 -20.89 -6.29 31.37
CA LEU A 456 -19.80 -5.33 31.53
C LEU A 456 -19.10 -5.45 32.88
N ASP A 457 -19.81 -5.87 33.93
CA ASP A 457 -19.24 -6.08 35.25
C ASP A 457 -19.89 -7.26 36.00
N ALA A 458 -19.17 -8.38 36.03
CA ALA A 458 -19.56 -9.58 36.75
C ALA A 458 -19.70 -9.35 38.27
N ASN A 459 -19.06 -8.32 38.82
CA ASN A 459 -19.16 -7.99 40.25
C ASN A 459 -20.57 -7.48 40.63
N GLN A 460 -21.35 -7.01 39.66
CA GLN A 460 -22.73 -6.54 39.87
C GLN A 460 -23.78 -7.65 39.90
N ASN A 461 -23.37 -8.93 39.93
CA ASN A 461 -24.29 -10.08 40.01
C ASN A 461 -25.35 -9.89 41.13
N GLY A 462 -24.94 -9.50 42.34
CA GLY A 462 -25.88 -9.30 43.45
C GLY A 462 -26.93 -8.21 43.19
N GLN A 463 -26.53 -7.09 42.56
CA GLN A 463 -27.44 -6.01 42.20
C GLN A 463 -28.41 -6.44 41.11
N VAL A 464 -27.91 -7.14 40.08
CA VAL A 464 -28.71 -7.67 38.98
C VAL A 464 -29.72 -8.69 39.51
N PHE A 465 -29.31 -9.59 40.41
CA PHE A 465 -30.20 -10.55 41.05
C PHE A 465 -31.34 -9.85 41.80
N ALA A 466 -31.02 -8.84 42.62
CA ALA A 466 -32.04 -8.06 43.34
C ALA A 466 -33.01 -7.34 42.39
N ALA A 467 -32.52 -6.81 41.25
CA ALA A 467 -33.36 -6.19 40.23
C ALA A 467 -34.31 -7.21 39.56
N LEU A 468 -33.82 -8.42 39.25
CA LEU A 468 -34.65 -9.48 38.69
C LEU A 468 -35.70 -9.98 39.70
N GLU A 469 -35.37 -10.09 40.99
CA GLU A 469 -36.35 -10.40 42.04
C GLU A 469 -37.39 -9.30 42.21
N ALA A 470 -36.99 -8.03 42.13
CA ALA A 470 -37.92 -6.91 42.20
C ALA A 470 -38.95 -6.95 41.07
N LEU A 471 -38.54 -7.37 39.86
CA LEU A 471 -39.46 -7.57 38.73
C LEU A 471 -40.45 -8.73 38.96
N LEU A 472 -40.16 -9.67 39.86
CA LEU A 472 -41.06 -10.77 40.23
C LEU A 472 -42.08 -10.36 41.31
N ILE A 473 -42.04 -9.12 41.83
CA ILE A 473 -43.03 -8.59 42.77
C ILE A 473 -44.30 -8.23 42.00
N ALA A 474 -45.45 -8.74 42.45
CA ALA A 474 -46.77 -8.51 41.85
C ALA A 474 -46.82 -8.83 40.32
N PRO A 475 -46.50 -10.07 39.92
CA PRO A 475 -46.42 -10.45 38.50
C PRO A 475 -47.75 -10.28 37.76
N GLU A 476 -48.88 -10.35 38.46
CA GLU A 476 -50.22 -10.16 37.88
C GLU A 476 -50.42 -8.78 37.25
N MET A 477 -49.66 -7.76 37.68
CA MET A 477 -49.75 -6.39 37.18
C MET A 477 -48.84 -6.13 35.96
N PHE A 478 -47.70 -6.83 35.85
CA PHE A 478 -46.64 -6.51 34.88
C PHE A 478 -46.31 -7.66 33.91
N MET A 479 -46.71 -8.89 34.23
CA MET A 479 -46.44 -10.12 33.46
C MET A 479 -47.68 -11.04 33.45
N PRO A 480 -48.76 -10.67 32.74
CA PRO A 480 -49.99 -11.48 32.69
C PRO A 480 -49.79 -12.86 32.03
N GLU A 481 -48.76 -13.01 31.19
CA GLU A 481 -48.42 -14.28 30.56
C GLU A 481 -47.52 -15.14 31.47
N THR A 482 -48.02 -16.32 31.85
CA THR A 482 -47.31 -17.27 32.74
C THR A 482 -45.94 -17.69 32.19
N GLY A 483 -45.77 -17.73 30.86
CA GLY A 483 -44.51 -18.07 30.21
C GLY A 483 -43.38 -17.09 30.53
N TYR A 484 -43.67 -15.78 30.55
CA TYR A 484 -42.66 -14.76 30.87
C TYR A 484 -42.24 -14.80 32.33
N TYR A 485 -43.20 -15.03 33.24
CA TYR A 485 -42.92 -15.21 34.66
C TYR A 485 -42.01 -16.41 34.92
N LEU A 486 -42.34 -17.58 34.34
CA LEU A 486 -41.51 -18.79 34.48
C LEU A 486 -40.11 -18.59 33.87
N GLY A 487 -40.02 -17.89 32.72
CA GLY A 487 -38.75 -17.53 32.12
C GLY A 487 -37.89 -16.67 33.05
N LEU A 488 -38.45 -15.59 33.59
CA LEU A 488 -37.73 -14.69 34.50
C LEU A 488 -37.31 -15.38 35.80
N HIS A 489 -38.21 -16.17 36.41
CA HIS A 489 -37.91 -16.95 37.60
C HIS A 489 -36.80 -17.99 37.34
N THR A 490 -36.77 -18.59 36.15
CA THR A 490 -35.70 -19.52 35.78
C THR A 490 -34.37 -18.81 35.65
N VAL A 491 -34.34 -17.64 35.00
CA VAL A 491 -33.12 -16.84 34.83
C VAL A 491 -32.60 -16.31 36.18
N SER A 492 -33.47 -15.86 37.08
CA SER A 492 -33.05 -15.41 38.41
C SER A 492 -32.43 -16.54 39.23
N ARG A 493 -33.01 -17.74 39.19
CA ARG A 493 -32.44 -18.94 39.82
C ARG A 493 -31.11 -19.38 39.21
N GLN A 494 -30.96 -19.26 37.89
CA GLN A 494 -29.68 -19.54 37.22
C GLN A 494 -28.60 -18.56 37.67
N LEU A 495 -28.94 -17.27 37.80
CA LEU A 495 -28.02 -16.25 38.31
C LEU A 495 -27.62 -16.51 39.78
N GLU A 496 -28.58 -16.88 40.62
CA GLU A 496 -28.35 -17.25 42.03
C GLU A 496 -27.44 -18.48 42.16
N ALA A 497 -27.55 -19.44 41.24
CA ALA A 497 -26.74 -20.66 41.22
C ALA A 497 -25.37 -20.47 40.56
N ALA A 498 -25.19 -19.43 39.73
CA ALA A 498 -23.96 -19.20 39.00
C ALA A 498 -22.79 -18.86 39.93
N ARG A 499 -21.70 -19.61 39.82
CA ARG A 499 -20.45 -19.42 40.59
C ARG A 499 -19.23 -19.18 39.70
N THR A 500 -19.38 -19.40 38.39
CA THR A 500 -18.29 -19.31 37.39
C THR A 500 -18.67 -18.34 36.27
N ASP A 501 -17.68 -17.78 35.59
CA ASP A 501 -17.89 -16.82 34.50
C ASP A 501 -18.66 -17.44 33.34
N ASP A 502 -18.44 -18.71 33.03
CA ASP A 502 -19.17 -19.41 31.98
C ASP A 502 -20.66 -19.55 32.31
N GLN A 503 -21.01 -19.79 33.58
CA GLN A 503 -22.40 -19.80 34.02
C GLN A 503 -23.02 -18.41 33.92
N LEU A 504 -22.28 -17.36 34.30
CA LEU A 504 -22.76 -15.98 34.17
C LEU A 504 -22.95 -15.57 32.69
N ARG A 505 -22.07 -16.00 31.79
CA ARG A 505 -22.27 -15.84 30.33
C ARG A 505 -23.55 -16.54 29.86
N GLY A 506 -23.85 -17.73 30.39
CA GLY A 506 -25.10 -18.44 30.14
C GLY A 506 -26.34 -17.67 30.60
N VAL A 507 -26.26 -16.97 31.74
CA VAL A 507 -27.34 -16.08 32.23
C VAL A 507 -27.51 -14.88 31.30
N VAL A 508 -26.41 -14.24 30.85
CA VAL A 508 -26.46 -13.13 29.89
C VAL A 508 -27.15 -13.55 28.58
N ALA A 509 -26.87 -14.76 28.09
CA ALA A 509 -27.55 -15.32 26.92
C ALA A 509 -29.05 -15.57 27.17
N SER A 510 -29.41 -16.05 28.37
CA SER A 510 -30.80 -16.34 28.73
C SER A 510 -31.63 -15.05 28.92
N LEU A 511 -31.04 -14.00 29.50
CA LEU A 511 -31.64 -12.66 29.60
C LEU A 511 -31.95 -12.08 28.22
N TRP A 512 -31.03 -12.23 27.25
CA TRP A 512 -31.26 -11.84 25.86
C TRP A 512 -32.43 -12.59 25.24
N ALA A 513 -32.41 -13.93 25.32
CA ALA A 513 -33.45 -14.77 24.74
C ALA A 513 -34.83 -14.45 25.32
N LEU A 514 -34.92 -14.24 26.64
CA LEU A 514 -36.17 -13.86 27.30
C LEU A 514 -36.63 -12.46 26.87
N ALA A 515 -35.74 -11.47 26.81
CA ALA A 515 -36.09 -10.12 26.37
C ALA A 515 -36.58 -10.09 24.91
N VAL A 516 -35.91 -10.82 24.01
CA VAL A 516 -36.34 -10.98 22.62
C VAL A 516 -37.69 -11.68 22.54
N THR A 517 -37.88 -12.76 23.31
CA THR A 517 -39.18 -13.47 23.35
C THR A 517 -40.31 -12.58 23.87
N ILE A 518 -40.04 -11.74 24.87
CA ILE A 518 -41.01 -10.78 25.37
C ILE A 518 -41.30 -9.73 24.32
N GLU A 519 -40.30 -9.15 23.66
CA GLU A 519 -40.48 -8.13 22.62
C GLU A 519 -41.26 -8.70 21.42
N ASP A 520 -40.80 -9.82 20.89
CA ASP A 520 -41.33 -10.51 19.71
C ASP A 520 -42.55 -11.39 20.03
N GLY A 521 -42.92 -11.53 21.30
CA GLY A 521 -44.05 -12.36 21.75
C GLY A 521 -45.42 -11.88 21.27
N ASN A 522 -45.54 -10.62 20.83
CA ASN A 522 -46.75 -10.08 20.20
C ASN A 522 -46.79 -10.30 18.69
N ILE A 523 -45.72 -10.85 18.10
CA ILE A 523 -45.70 -11.24 16.69
C ILE A 523 -46.55 -12.50 16.59
N SER A 524 -47.67 -12.41 15.88
CA SER A 524 -48.55 -13.57 15.71
C SER A 524 -47.78 -14.72 15.06
N ASP A 525 -48.16 -15.96 15.34
CA ASP A 525 -47.63 -17.14 14.66
C ASP A 525 -47.72 -17.01 13.13
N VAL A 526 -48.70 -16.25 12.65
CA VAL A 526 -48.91 -15.91 11.24
C VAL A 526 -47.82 -14.99 10.69
N ASP A 527 -47.38 -13.99 11.45
CA ASP A 527 -46.30 -13.07 11.05
C ASP A 527 -44.95 -13.81 11.02
N LYS A 528 -44.72 -14.71 11.99
CA LYS A 528 -43.53 -15.58 12.03
C LYS A 528 -43.51 -16.54 10.85
N ALA A 529 -44.66 -17.15 10.53
CA ALA A 529 -44.80 -18.05 9.40
C ALA A 529 -44.56 -17.34 8.06
N LEU A 530 -45.04 -16.10 7.91
CA LEU A 530 -44.78 -15.29 6.72
C LEU A 530 -43.29 -14.99 6.54
N ARG A 531 -42.61 -14.54 7.61
CA ARG A 531 -41.17 -14.27 7.58
C ARG A 531 -40.36 -15.55 7.27
N ALA A 532 -40.68 -16.66 7.93
CA ALA A 532 -40.02 -17.94 7.68
C ALA A 532 -40.18 -18.40 6.22
N ALA A 533 -41.35 -18.19 5.61
CA ALA A 533 -41.60 -18.52 4.22
C ALA A 533 -40.82 -17.60 3.26
N GLN A 534 -40.69 -16.30 3.59
CA GLN A 534 -39.89 -15.35 2.82
C GLN A 534 -38.40 -15.71 2.84
N ASP A 535 -37.85 -15.97 4.03
CA ASP A 535 -36.44 -16.29 4.22
C ASP A 535 -36.06 -17.63 3.57
N ALA A 536 -36.93 -18.65 3.70
CA ALA A 536 -36.72 -19.95 3.06
C ALA A 536 -36.69 -19.83 1.52
N LEU A 537 -37.57 -19.01 0.95
CA LEU A 537 -37.59 -18.73 -0.48
C LEU A 537 -36.34 -17.98 -0.93
N LYS A 538 -35.92 -16.95 -0.18
CA LYS A 538 -34.68 -16.20 -0.46
C LYS A 538 -33.46 -17.11 -0.45
N GLN A 539 -33.29 -17.93 0.58
CA GLN A 539 -32.19 -18.89 0.65
C GLN A 539 -32.20 -19.91 -0.49
N ALA A 540 -33.38 -20.35 -0.91
CA ALA A 540 -33.52 -21.25 -2.07
C ALA A 540 -33.11 -20.58 -3.39
N LEU A 541 -33.44 -19.29 -3.57
CA LEU A 541 -32.99 -18.52 -4.72
C LEU A 541 -31.47 -18.29 -4.69
N ASP A 542 -30.89 -18.01 -3.52
CA ASP A 542 -29.46 -17.75 -3.34
C ASP A 542 -28.61 -19.00 -3.60
N ARG A 543 -29.04 -20.18 -3.13
CA ARG A 543 -28.34 -21.46 -3.40
C ARG A 543 -28.65 -22.04 -4.78
N GLY A 544 -29.50 -21.37 -5.57
CA GLY A 544 -29.90 -21.82 -6.89
C GLY A 544 -30.66 -23.16 -6.88
N ALA A 545 -31.56 -23.35 -5.90
CA ALA A 545 -32.39 -24.55 -5.72
C ALA A 545 -33.15 -24.98 -7.00
N THR A 546 -33.61 -26.24 -7.01
CA THR A 546 -34.38 -26.81 -8.12
C THR A 546 -35.75 -26.13 -8.26
N ASP A 547 -36.30 -26.13 -9.47
CA ASP A 547 -37.58 -25.48 -9.77
C ASP A 547 -38.73 -26.03 -8.91
N GLU A 548 -38.67 -27.32 -8.55
CA GLU A 548 -39.65 -27.96 -7.67
C GLU A 548 -39.58 -27.45 -6.23
N GLU A 549 -38.37 -27.19 -5.72
CA GLU A 549 -38.17 -26.63 -4.39
C GLU A 549 -38.64 -25.17 -4.34
N ILE A 550 -38.30 -24.38 -5.36
CA ILE A 550 -38.72 -22.97 -5.45
C ILE A 550 -40.25 -22.90 -5.53
N LYS A 551 -40.90 -23.74 -6.35
CA LYS A 551 -42.36 -23.80 -6.44
C LYS A 551 -43.01 -24.08 -5.08
N LYS A 552 -42.55 -25.11 -4.36
CA LYS A 552 -43.07 -25.43 -3.01
C LYS A 552 -42.92 -24.26 -2.04
N LEU A 553 -41.79 -23.55 -2.09
CA LEU A 553 -41.53 -22.40 -1.23
C LEU A 553 -42.36 -21.18 -1.61
N THR A 554 -42.60 -20.95 -2.91
CA THR A 554 -43.52 -19.91 -3.39
C THR A 554 -44.96 -20.19 -2.96
N ASP A 555 -45.39 -21.47 -3.02
CA ASP A 555 -46.72 -21.89 -2.54
C ASP A 555 -46.87 -21.69 -1.02
N ASN A 556 -45.82 -22.02 -0.24
CA ASN A 556 -45.79 -21.76 1.20
C ASN A 556 -45.86 -20.26 1.52
N LEU A 557 -45.14 -19.42 0.77
CA LEU A 557 -45.19 -17.96 0.92
C LEU A 557 -46.59 -17.42 0.61
N ARG A 558 -47.24 -17.92 -0.46
CA ARG A 558 -48.62 -17.55 -0.81
C ARG A 558 -49.58 -17.88 0.34
N ALA A 559 -49.49 -19.08 0.91
CA ALA A 559 -50.33 -19.50 2.02
C ALA A 559 -50.09 -18.65 3.30
N ALA A 560 -48.83 -18.33 3.60
CA ALA A 560 -48.50 -17.51 4.76
C ALA A 560 -48.98 -16.06 4.60
N LEU A 561 -48.88 -15.50 3.39
CA LEU A 561 -49.37 -14.16 3.07
C LEU A 561 -50.90 -14.08 3.17
N ASP A 562 -51.62 -15.11 2.69
CA ASP A 562 -53.09 -15.18 2.82
C ASP A 562 -53.53 -15.21 4.29
N ASN A 563 -52.82 -15.97 5.13
CA ASN A 563 -53.09 -16.00 6.57
C ASN A 563 -52.81 -14.64 7.23
N PHE A 564 -51.74 -13.96 6.83
CA PHE A 564 -51.38 -12.63 7.33
C PHE A 564 -52.46 -11.60 7.02
N LEU A 565 -52.94 -11.56 5.77
CA LEU A 565 -53.99 -10.62 5.36
C LEU A 565 -55.32 -10.91 6.03
N ARG A 566 -55.64 -12.17 6.31
CA ARG A 566 -56.83 -12.55 7.11
C ARG A 566 -56.74 -12.03 8.54
N GLN A 567 -55.60 -12.24 9.19
CA GLN A 567 -55.40 -11.75 10.55
C GLN A 567 -55.44 -10.22 10.62
N LEU A 568 -54.81 -9.56 9.66
CA LEU A 568 -54.81 -8.10 9.57
C LEU A 568 -56.24 -7.56 9.37
N ALA A 569 -57.07 -8.24 8.56
CA ALA A 569 -58.49 -7.93 8.42
C ALA A 569 -59.30 -8.19 9.70
N GLU A 570 -58.98 -9.23 10.46
CA GLU A 570 -59.59 -9.52 11.77
C GLU A 570 -59.18 -8.52 12.85
N GLN A 571 -57.92 -8.08 12.86
CA GLN A 571 -57.43 -7.00 13.74
C GLN A 571 -58.18 -5.70 13.46
N PHE A 572 -58.41 -5.37 12.18
CA PHE A 572 -59.22 -4.21 11.82
C PHE A 572 -60.69 -4.35 12.21
N ARG A 573 -61.27 -5.55 12.18
CA ARG A 573 -62.64 -5.79 12.67
C ARG A 573 -62.77 -5.68 14.18
N ASN A 574 -61.76 -6.13 14.93
CA ASN A 574 -61.77 -6.14 16.38
C ASN A 574 -61.41 -4.79 17.02
N ASN A 575 -60.73 -3.90 16.30
CA ASN A 575 -60.41 -2.53 16.73
C ASN A 575 -61.13 -1.45 15.88
N PRO A 576 -62.47 -1.32 15.96
CA PRO A 576 -63.23 -0.33 15.18
C PRO A 576 -62.91 1.13 15.55
N GLN A 577 -62.27 1.39 16.71
CA GLN A 577 -61.82 2.73 17.11
C GLN A 577 -60.62 3.24 16.30
N GLN A 578 -59.81 2.35 15.70
CA GLN A 578 -58.74 2.74 14.77
C GLN A 578 -59.29 3.14 13.38
N LEU A 579 -60.53 2.76 13.07
CA LEU A 579 -61.22 3.01 11.80
C LEU A 579 -62.02 4.32 11.75
N ALA A 580 -62.11 5.06 12.86
CA ALA A 580 -62.90 6.30 12.94
C ALA A 580 -62.20 7.54 12.32
N ARG A 581 -61.07 7.36 11.63
CA ARG A 581 -60.44 8.40 10.81
C ARG A 581 -60.50 7.99 9.34
N PRO A 582 -60.95 8.86 8.44
CA PRO A 582 -61.05 8.53 7.01
C PRO A 582 -59.66 8.17 6.49
N LEU A 583 -59.51 6.94 5.98
CA LEU A 583 -58.36 6.60 5.15
C LEU A 583 -58.37 7.49 3.92
N ASP A 584 -57.20 7.96 3.53
CA ASP A 584 -57.01 8.80 2.36
C ASP A 584 -57.53 8.08 1.09
N PRO A 585 -58.43 8.67 0.28
CA PRO A 585 -58.95 8.05 -0.94
C PRO A 585 -57.86 7.68 -1.96
N ASN A 586 -56.66 8.27 -1.84
CA ASN A 586 -55.52 8.06 -2.73
C ASN A 586 -54.40 7.21 -2.12
N ALA A 587 -54.52 6.73 -0.88
CA ALA A 587 -53.63 5.71 -0.37
C ALA A 587 -53.85 4.45 -1.21
N LYS A 588 -52.92 4.15 -2.13
CA LYS A 588 -52.98 2.98 -3.00
C LYS A 588 -52.75 1.74 -2.14
N VAL A 589 -53.79 1.29 -1.45
CA VAL A 589 -53.80 0.04 -0.68
C VAL A 589 -53.56 -1.06 -1.70
N LEU A 590 -52.36 -1.63 -1.66
CA LEU A 590 -51.97 -2.70 -2.55
C LEU A 590 -53.01 -3.83 -2.42
N SER A 591 -53.68 -4.17 -3.53
CA SER A 591 -54.78 -5.12 -3.46
C SER A 591 -54.26 -6.54 -3.26
N GLN A 592 -55.07 -7.43 -2.68
CA GLN A 592 -54.77 -8.86 -2.61
C GLN A 592 -54.40 -9.44 -3.99
N GLN A 593 -54.98 -8.86 -5.06
CA GLN A 593 -54.73 -9.27 -6.43
C GLN A 593 -53.33 -8.85 -6.92
N ASP A 594 -52.85 -7.67 -6.55
CA ASP A 594 -51.54 -7.16 -6.97
C ASP A 594 -50.40 -8.00 -6.35
N LEU A 595 -50.53 -8.35 -5.08
CA LEU A 595 -49.60 -9.23 -4.38
C LEU A 595 -49.55 -10.63 -5.02
N LYS A 596 -50.71 -11.16 -5.42
CA LYS A 596 -50.81 -12.44 -6.13
C LYS A 596 -50.15 -12.40 -7.50
N ASN A 597 -50.37 -11.32 -8.25
CA ASN A 597 -49.76 -11.12 -9.57
C ASN A 597 -48.22 -11.04 -9.47
N MET A 598 -47.69 -10.45 -8.40
CA MET A 598 -46.26 -10.40 -8.12
C MET A 598 -45.67 -11.78 -7.81
N LEU A 599 -46.35 -12.58 -6.98
CA LEU A 599 -45.98 -13.99 -6.73
C LEU A 599 -45.99 -14.82 -8.03
N ASP A 600 -47.00 -14.66 -8.87
CA ASP A 600 -47.11 -15.40 -10.14
C ASP A 600 -46.09 -14.91 -11.19
N ARG A 601 -45.65 -13.64 -11.10
CA ARG A 601 -44.53 -13.12 -11.91
C ARG A 601 -43.20 -13.68 -11.41
N MET A 602 -43.00 -13.75 -10.10
CA MET A 602 -41.83 -14.36 -9.47
C MET A 602 -41.69 -15.84 -9.85
N GLU A 603 -42.79 -16.60 -9.81
CA GLU A 603 -42.80 -18.02 -10.20
C GLU A 603 -42.38 -18.19 -11.67
N ARG A 604 -42.84 -17.30 -12.55
CA ARG A 604 -42.44 -17.30 -13.97
C ARG A 604 -40.97 -16.94 -14.17
N LEU A 605 -40.47 -15.92 -13.46
CA LEU A 605 -39.06 -15.51 -13.50
C LEU A 605 -38.13 -16.60 -12.95
N SER A 606 -38.55 -17.29 -11.90
CA SER A 606 -37.81 -18.44 -11.38
C SER A 606 -37.76 -19.59 -12.39
N ARG A 607 -38.86 -19.88 -13.09
CA ARG A 607 -38.90 -20.95 -14.12
C ARG A 607 -38.18 -20.57 -15.40
N SER A 608 -38.06 -19.27 -15.74
CA SER A 608 -37.31 -18.80 -16.91
C SER A 608 -35.79 -18.80 -16.68
N GLY A 609 -35.33 -19.00 -15.44
CA GLY A 609 -33.92 -18.98 -15.05
C GLY A 609 -33.43 -17.60 -14.60
N ASP A 610 -34.28 -16.57 -14.60
CA ASP A 610 -33.94 -15.20 -14.20
C ASP A 610 -34.01 -15.02 -12.68
N LYS A 611 -33.13 -15.76 -11.96
CA LYS A 611 -33.08 -15.80 -10.49
C LYS A 611 -32.77 -14.44 -9.87
N ASP A 612 -32.01 -13.58 -10.55
CA ASP A 612 -31.69 -12.23 -10.07
C ASP A 612 -32.90 -11.30 -10.10
N ALA A 613 -33.73 -11.37 -11.15
CA ALA A 613 -34.97 -10.60 -11.24
C ALA A 613 -36.01 -11.08 -10.20
N ALA A 614 -36.05 -12.38 -9.92
CA ALA A 614 -36.89 -12.92 -8.85
C ALA A 614 -36.46 -12.41 -7.46
N ARG A 615 -35.15 -12.26 -7.21
CA ARG A 615 -34.60 -11.68 -5.96
C ARG A 615 -35.01 -10.22 -5.79
N GLN A 616 -34.87 -9.41 -6.83
CA GLN A 616 -35.29 -7.99 -6.80
C GLN A 616 -36.78 -7.85 -6.48
N LEU A 617 -37.63 -8.72 -7.03
CA LEU A 617 -39.07 -8.67 -6.80
C LEU A 617 -39.45 -9.10 -5.38
N LEU A 618 -38.70 -10.02 -4.78
CA LEU A 618 -38.85 -10.42 -3.37
C LEU A 618 -38.47 -9.27 -2.44
N GLU A 619 -37.38 -8.56 -2.73
CA GLU A 619 -36.94 -7.39 -1.97
C GLU A 619 -37.91 -6.21 -2.09
N GLN A 620 -38.44 -5.95 -3.29
CA GLN A 620 -39.49 -4.97 -3.51
C GLN A 620 -40.75 -5.31 -2.69
N MET A 621 -41.11 -6.59 -2.62
CA MET A 621 -42.24 -7.05 -1.80
C MET A 621 -41.99 -6.85 -0.30
N GLN A 622 -40.76 -7.08 0.18
CA GLN A 622 -40.38 -6.82 1.57
C GLN A 622 -40.51 -5.33 1.91
N GLN A 623 -39.99 -4.44 1.06
CA GLN A 623 -40.13 -2.99 1.25
C GLN A 623 -41.60 -2.55 1.32
N MET A 624 -42.47 -3.11 0.47
CA MET A 624 -43.89 -2.76 0.51
C MET A 624 -44.58 -3.25 1.78
N LEU A 625 -44.25 -4.44 2.27
CA LEU A 625 -44.80 -4.98 3.52
C LEU A 625 -44.26 -4.23 4.76
N GLU A 626 -42.99 -3.81 4.73
CA GLU A 626 -42.37 -2.99 5.77
C GLU A 626 -42.98 -1.59 5.80
N ASN A 627 -43.21 -0.98 4.64
CA ASN A 627 -43.89 0.31 4.51
C ASN A 627 -45.36 0.23 4.97
N LEU A 628 -46.06 -0.88 4.72
CA LEU A 628 -47.43 -1.09 5.20
C LEU A 628 -47.48 -1.21 6.73
N GLN A 629 -46.44 -1.79 7.34
CA GLN A 629 -46.29 -1.89 8.79
C GLN A 629 -45.80 -0.57 9.44
N MET A 630 -45.05 0.26 8.70
CA MET A 630 -44.49 1.54 9.15
C MET A 630 -45.33 2.77 8.77
N ALA A 631 -46.47 2.61 8.09
CA ALA A 631 -47.41 3.69 7.79
C ALA A 631 -48.13 4.18 9.07
N GLN A 632 -47.37 4.75 10.00
CA GLN A 632 -47.86 5.72 10.96
C GLN A 632 -47.92 7.09 10.28
N PRO A 633 -48.97 7.88 10.54
CA PRO A 633 -49.19 9.13 9.83
C PRO A 633 -48.14 10.16 10.23
N ASN A 634 -47.25 10.51 9.29
CA ASN A 634 -46.55 11.79 9.32
C ASN A 634 -47.11 12.62 8.16
N GLN A 635 -47.63 13.80 8.47
CA GLN A 635 -48.54 14.57 7.62
C GLN A 635 -47.80 15.79 7.06
N GLY A 636 -47.83 15.95 5.74
CA GLY A 636 -47.54 17.20 5.04
C GLY A 636 -46.37 17.12 4.06
N ASP A 637 -46.65 16.73 2.79
CA ASP A 637 -45.89 17.17 1.59
C ASP A 637 -46.39 16.55 0.25
N ASP A 638 -47.33 15.60 0.27
CA ASP A 638 -47.63 14.78 -0.92
C ASP A 638 -48.41 15.44 -2.07
N ASP A 639 -49.07 16.58 -1.87
CA ASP A 639 -49.95 17.18 -2.90
C ASP A 639 -49.19 17.95 -4.00
N MET A 640 -47.99 18.48 -3.71
CA MET A 640 -47.20 19.26 -4.67
C MET A 640 -46.32 18.34 -5.55
N GLN A 641 -45.84 17.24 -4.99
CA GLN A 641 -45.14 16.17 -5.70
C GLN A 641 -46.01 15.56 -6.81
N GLN A 642 -47.33 15.48 -6.59
CA GLN A 642 -48.30 14.99 -7.57
C GLN A 642 -48.37 15.87 -8.83
N SER A 643 -48.34 17.19 -8.68
CA SER A 643 -48.36 18.12 -9.82
C SER A 643 -47.10 18.02 -10.70
N LEU A 644 -45.92 17.83 -10.08
CA LEU A 644 -44.65 17.58 -10.80
C LEU A 644 -44.66 16.23 -11.51
N ASN A 645 -45.25 15.20 -10.90
CA ASN A 645 -45.41 13.89 -11.52
C ASN A 645 -46.34 13.95 -12.75
N GLU A 646 -47.44 14.71 -12.68
CA GLU A 646 -48.36 14.90 -13.81
C GLU A 646 -47.71 15.68 -14.96
N LEU A 647 -46.94 16.73 -14.66
CA LEU A 647 -46.11 17.45 -15.64
C LEU A 647 -45.07 16.51 -16.29
N GLY A 648 -44.41 15.67 -15.49
CA GLY A 648 -43.46 14.67 -15.99
C GLY A 648 -44.11 13.65 -16.93
N ASP A 649 -45.34 13.21 -16.64
CA ASP A 649 -46.12 12.34 -17.51
C ASP A 649 -46.51 13.02 -18.83
N MET A 650 -46.85 14.31 -18.80
CA MET A 650 -47.17 15.08 -20.02
C MET A 650 -45.94 15.24 -20.92
N ILE A 651 -44.76 15.53 -20.35
CA ILE A 651 -43.51 15.62 -21.12
C ILE A 651 -43.23 14.29 -21.84
N ARG A 652 -43.39 13.15 -21.14
CA ARG A 652 -43.22 11.82 -21.75
C ARG A 652 -44.19 11.57 -22.89
N LYS A 653 -45.49 11.86 -22.70
CA LYS A 653 -46.51 11.65 -23.74
C LYS A 653 -46.34 12.58 -24.94
N GLN A 654 -45.97 13.82 -24.71
CA GLN A 654 -45.70 14.80 -25.77
C GLN A 654 -44.47 14.38 -26.60
N GLN A 655 -43.44 13.78 -25.98
CA GLN A 655 -42.27 13.26 -26.70
C GLN A 655 -42.65 12.05 -27.56
N GLN A 656 -43.41 11.10 -27.00
CA GLN A 656 -43.93 9.96 -27.76
C GLN A 656 -44.81 10.40 -28.94
N LEU A 657 -45.65 11.41 -28.74
CA LEU A 657 -46.50 11.95 -29.79
C LEU A 657 -45.67 12.61 -30.90
N ARG A 658 -44.66 13.42 -30.55
CA ARG A 658 -43.73 14.02 -31.52
C ARG A 658 -43.02 12.96 -32.36
N ASP A 659 -42.54 11.90 -31.72
CA ASP A 659 -41.83 10.84 -32.41
C ASP A 659 -42.78 10.05 -33.35
N LYS A 660 -44.05 9.89 -32.99
CA LYS A 660 -45.10 9.35 -33.88
C LYS A 660 -45.38 10.29 -35.05
N THR A 661 -45.51 11.60 -34.81
CA THR A 661 -45.70 12.61 -35.87
C THR A 661 -44.55 12.61 -36.86
N PHE A 662 -43.31 12.49 -36.38
CA PHE A 662 -42.12 12.43 -37.23
C PHE A 662 -42.09 11.16 -38.10
N LYS A 663 -42.40 9.99 -37.53
CA LYS A 663 -42.52 8.73 -38.29
C LYS A 663 -43.62 8.81 -39.33
N GLN A 664 -44.80 9.27 -38.94
CA GLN A 664 -45.95 9.42 -39.84
C GLN A 664 -45.67 10.43 -40.96
N GLY A 665 -44.92 11.50 -40.68
CA GLY A 665 -44.46 12.47 -41.68
C GLY A 665 -43.47 11.90 -42.68
N GLN A 666 -42.56 11.02 -42.25
CA GLN A 666 -41.66 10.29 -43.16
C GLN A 666 -42.42 9.31 -44.04
N ASP A 667 -43.35 8.56 -43.48
CA ASP A 667 -44.18 7.60 -44.21
C ASP A 667 -45.07 8.32 -45.24
N SER A 668 -45.65 9.47 -44.87
CA SER A 668 -46.42 10.31 -45.79
C SER A 668 -45.59 10.88 -46.94
N ARG A 669 -44.31 11.23 -46.71
CA ARG A 669 -43.37 11.64 -47.77
C ARG A 669 -43.01 10.48 -48.69
N ARG A 670 -42.84 9.29 -48.12
CA ARG A 670 -42.56 8.05 -48.86
C ARG A 670 -43.74 7.62 -49.73
N ASP A 671 -44.97 7.83 -49.25
CA ASP A 671 -46.20 7.50 -49.98
C ASP A 671 -46.54 8.53 -51.07
N ARG A 672 -46.23 9.82 -50.88
CA ARG A 672 -46.28 10.84 -51.96
C ARG A 672 -45.33 10.53 -53.11
N MET A 673 -44.13 10.01 -52.83
CA MET A 673 -43.18 9.56 -53.85
C MET A 673 -43.66 8.30 -54.60
N ARG A 674 -44.64 7.57 -54.06
CA ARG A 674 -45.21 6.34 -54.64
C ARG A 674 -46.59 6.51 -55.26
N GLY A 675 -47.13 7.75 -55.30
CA GLY A 675 -48.41 8.06 -55.93
C GLY A 675 -49.65 7.49 -55.23
N LYS A 676 -49.54 7.09 -53.95
CA LYS A 676 -50.69 6.63 -53.15
C LYS A 676 -51.10 7.70 -52.15
N GLN A 677 -52.40 8.04 -52.16
CA GLN A 677 -53.01 9.06 -51.31
C GLN A 677 -53.38 8.42 -49.96
N GLY A 678 -52.70 8.83 -48.88
CA GLY A 678 -52.93 8.36 -47.52
C GLY A 678 -53.33 9.52 -46.60
N GLU A 679 -54.60 9.94 -46.65
CA GLU A 679 -55.12 11.07 -45.87
C GLU A 679 -55.67 10.69 -44.48
N GLN A 680 -55.73 9.40 -44.13
CA GLN A 680 -56.45 8.93 -42.93
C GLN A 680 -55.64 8.85 -41.63
N SER A 681 -54.32 9.08 -41.66
CA SER A 681 -53.44 8.76 -40.51
C SER A 681 -53.00 9.97 -39.68
N MET A 682 -53.39 11.20 -40.06
CA MET A 682 -53.04 12.44 -39.34
C MET A 682 -54.10 12.89 -38.33
N GLY A 683 -55.34 12.41 -38.44
CA GLY A 683 -56.45 12.77 -37.54
C GLY A 683 -56.26 12.25 -36.10
N ASP A 684 -55.76 11.01 -35.94
CA ASP A 684 -55.51 10.42 -34.63
C ASP A 684 -54.41 11.18 -33.84
N LEU A 685 -53.37 11.64 -34.55
CA LEU A 685 -52.29 12.43 -33.96
C LEU A 685 -52.80 13.82 -33.50
N GLN A 686 -53.72 14.40 -34.25
CA GLN A 686 -54.36 15.67 -33.88
C GLN A 686 -55.20 15.52 -32.62
N GLN A 687 -55.93 14.42 -32.49
CA GLN A 687 -56.75 14.12 -31.31
C GLN A 687 -55.89 13.89 -30.06
N ASP A 688 -54.81 13.12 -30.19
CA ASP A 688 -53.84 12.91 -29.11
C ASP A 688 -53.21 14.24 -28.66
N GLN A 689 -52.93 15.17 -29.59
CA GLN A 689 -52.39 16.49 -29.27
C GLN A 689 -53.39 17.37 -28.52
N GLN A 690 -54.67 17.32 -28.91
CA GLN A 690 -55.74 18.06 -28.21
C GLN A 690 -55.96 17.53 -26.80
N ALA A 691 -55.95 16.22 -26.62
CA ALA A 691 -56.11 15.60 -25.31
C ALA A 691 -54.97 15.96 -24.34
N LEU A 692 -53.74 16.15 -24.83
CA LEU A 692 -52.61 16.63 -24.03
C LEU A 692 -52.76 18.11 -23.66
N ARG A 693 -53.21 18.94 -24.60
CA ARG A 693 -53.48 20.36 -24.36
C ARG A 693 -54.57 20.55 -23.30
N ASP A 694 -55.65 19.78 -23.38
CA ASP A 694 -56.74 19.85 -22.39
C ASP A 694 -56.30 19.46 -20.97
N ARG A 695 -55.35 18.54 -20.83
CA ARG A 695 -54.77 18.18 -19.51
C ARG A 695 -53.91 19.31 -18.96
N LEU A 696 -53.08 19.92 -19.80
CA LEU A 696 -52.26 21.06 -19.41
C LEU A 696 -53.13 22.22 -18.90
N LYS A 697 -54.23 22.51 -19.60
CA LYS A 697 -55.18 23.55 -19.21
C LYS A 697 -55.86 23.27 -17.86
N LYS A 698 -56.23 22.01 -17.60
CA LYS A 698 -56.77 21.61 -16.28
C LYS A 698 -55.76 21.79 -15.16
N LEU A 699 -54.51 21.38 -15.39
CA LEU A 699 -53.43 21.55 -14.42
C LEU A 699 -53.17 23.04 -14.15
N GLN A 700 -53.21 23.88 -15.18
CA GLN A 700 -53.10 25.33 -15.03
C GLN A 700 -54.27 25.94 -14.27
N GLU A 701 -55.50 25.48 -14.50
CA GLU A 701 -56.68 25.90 -13.73
C GLU A 701 -56.59 25.49 -12.25
N GLU A 702 -56.03 24.32 -11.94
CA GLU A 702 -55.79 23.88 -10.56
C GLU A 702 -54.70 24.70 -9.87
N LEU A 703 -53.63 25.03 -10.57
CA LEU A 703 -52.57 25.93 -10.08
C LEU A 703 -53.10 27.36 -9.87
N ALA A 704 -53.93 27.86 -10.78
CA ALA A 704 -54.57 29.17 -10.67
C ALA A 704 -55.56 29.24 -9.49
N LYS A 705 -56.35 28.17 -9.26
CA LYS A 705 -57.25 28.06 -8.10
C LYS A 705 -56.49 28.03 -6.77
N ARG A 706 -55.24 27.55 -6.75
CA ARG A 706 -54.35 27.55 -5.58
C ARG A 706 -53.62 28.88 -5.35
N GLY A 707 -53.90 29.92 -6.16
CA GLY A 707 -53.29 31.24 -6.01
C GLY A 707 -51.91 31.38 -6.65
N MET A 708 -51.48 30.41 -7.46
CA MET A 708 -50.24 30.44 -8.25
C MET A 708 -50.53 30.66 -9.75
N GLY A 709 -51.48 31.56 -10.06
CA GLY A 709 -51.80 31.96 -11.44
C GLY A 709 -51.20 33.33 -11.83
N PRO A 710 -51.03 33.64 -13.13
CA PRO A 710 -50.27 34.81 -13.61
C PRO A 710 -50.93 36.19 -13.45
N ASP A 711 -52.02 36.35 -12.69
CA ASP A 711 -52.77 37.61 -12.59
C ASP A 711 -52.72 38.23 -11.19
N GLN A 712 -51.56 38.79 -10.79
CA GLN A 712 -51.50 39.94 -9.84
C GLN A 712 -50.10 40.53 -9.53
N ARG A 713 -49.07 40.36 -10.37
CA ARG A 713 -47.77 41.06 -10.16
C ARG A 713 -47.72 42.51 -10.66
N GLY A 714 -48.85 43.11 -11.05
CA GLY A 714 -48.90 44.42 -11.71
C GLY A 714 -49.62 45.57 -10.97
N GLN A 715 -50.02 45.45 -9.70
CA GLN A 715 -50.80 46.53 -9.07
C GLN A 715 -50.57 46.67 -7.56
N LYS A 716 -49.36 47.04 -7.14
CA LYS A 716 -49.10 47.67 -5.83
C LYS A 716 -47.80 48.47 -5.90
N GLY A 717 -47.92 49.74 -6.30
CA GLY A 717 -46.77 50.64 -6.38
C GLY A 717 -47.05 51.94 -7.12
N GLN A 718 -48.20 52.58 -6.91
CA GLN A 718 -48.43 53.94 -7.39
C GLN A 718 -48.21 54.91 -6.22
N GLY A 719 -47.03 55.53 -6.21
CA GLY A 719 -46.62 56.51 -5.22
C GLY A 719 -45.22 57.05 -5.48
N GLN A 720 -45.15 58.15 -6.23
CA GLN A 720 -44.11 59.17 -6.14
C GLN A 720 -42.76 58.91 -6.84
N LYS A 721 -42.64 59.38 -8.09
CA LYS A 721 -41.69 60.45 -8.48
C LYS A 721 -41.85 60.80 -9.96
N GLY A 722 -41.84 62.10 -10.23
CA GLY A 722 -42.07 62.69 -11.54
C GLY A 722 -40.85 62.74 -12.46
N ASP A 723 -41.18 62.99 -13.72
CA ASP A 723 -40.43 63.67 -14.77
C ASP A 723 -38.90 63.50 -14.84
N GLN A 724 -38.47 62.60 -15.74
CA GLN A 724 -37.51 62.96 -16.77
C GLN A 724 -37.53 61.94 -17.93
N ALA A 725 -37.92 62.40 -19.11
CA ALA A 725 -37.69 61.70 -20.37
C ALA A 725 -36.27 62.00 -20.87
N GLN A 726 -35.49 60.98 -21.27
CA GLN A 726 -34.67 60.99 -22.50
C GLN A 726 -34.02 59.62 -22.80
N GLN A 727 -34.34 59.07 -23.97
CA GLN A 727 -33.52 58.27 -24.93
C GLN A 727 -32.45 57.25 -24.47
N GLY A 728 -32.55 56.05 -25.05
CA GLY A 728 -31.50 55.03 -25.21
C GLY A 728 -32.11 53.63 -25.14
N ASP A 729 -32.55 53.02 -26.24
CA ASP A 729 -31.80 52.18 -27.18
C ASP A 729 -32.11 50.68 -26.95
N GLN A 730 -32.10 49.93 -28.04
CA GLN A 730 -32.63 48.58 -28.20
C GLN A 730 -32.10 47.56 -27.17
N GLY A 731 -33.04 46.87 -26.53
CA GLY A 731 -32.82 45.60 -25.85
C GLY A 731 -34.12 44.81 -25.92
N ASP A 732 -34.10 43.74 -26.72
CA ASP A 732 -35.11 42.68 -26.78
C ASP A 732 -35.36 42.18 -25.34
N GLN A 733 -36.39 42.72 -24.70
CA GLN A 733 -36.86 42.24 -23.40
C GLN A 733 -37.59 40.93 -23.67
N GLY A 734 -36.88 39.84 -23.38
CA GLY A 734 -37.44 38.50 -23.34
C GLY A 734 -38.74 38.51 -22.56
N ASP A 735 -39.79 38.12 -23.28
CA ASP A 735 -41.09 37.78 -22.75
C ASP A 735 -40.91 36.58 -21.81
N ASP A 736 -40.59 36.84 -20.53
CA ASP A 736 -40.63 35.86 -19.43
C ASP A 736 -42.10 35.54 -19.09
N GLY A 737 -42.88 35.18 -20.11
CA GLY A 737 -44.20 34.60 -20.01
C GLY A 737 -44.08 33.14 -19.59
N ASP A 738 -44.91 32.77 -18.62
CA ASP A 738 -44.95 31.48 -17.93
C ASP A 738 -44.75 30.27 -18.88
N GLY A 739 -43.83 29.36 -18.54
CA GLY A 739 -43.45 28.24 -19.41
C GLY A 739 -44.63 27.31 -19.74
N LEU A 740 -45.68 27.29 -18.91
CA LEU A 740 -46.90 26.52 -19.15
C LEU A 740 -47.83 27.17 -20.19
N ASP A 741 -47.89 28.50 -20.27
CA ASP A 741 -48.68 29.22 -21.29
C ASP A 741 -48.07 29.09 -22.69
N GLN A 742 -46.73 29.14 -22.75
CA GLN A 742 -45.99 28.89 -23.99
C GLN A 742 -46.18 27.44 -24.46
N ALA A 743 -46.28 26.49 -23.52
CA ALA A 743 -46.58 25.10 -23.84
C ALA A 743 -47.99 24.93 -24.40
N ASP A 744 -49.02 25.60 -23.83
CA ASP A 744 -50.39 25.56 -24.38
C ASP A 744 -50.46 26.12 -25.80
N SER A 745 -49.82 27.28 -26.03
CA SER A 745 -49.77 27.93 -27.34
C SER A 745 -49.09 27.05 -28.40
N ALA A 746 -47.92 26.47 -28.06
CA ALA A 746 -47.18 25.60 -28.96
C ALA A 746 -47.90 24.26 -29.23
N MET A 747 -48.64 23.71 -28.25
CA MET A 747 -49.51 22.54 -28.47
C MET A 747 -50.71 22.88 -29.35
N GLY A 748 -51.26 24.09 -29.24
CA GLY A 748 -52.29 24.62 -30.15
C GLY A 748 -51.80 24.69 -31.59
N ASP A 749 -50.61 25.26 -31.81
CA ASP A 749 -49.97 25.32 -33.13
C ASP A 749 -49.70 23.92 -33.69
N ALA A 750 -49.25 22.98 -32.85
CA ALA A 750 -49.05 21.60 -33.25
C ALA A 750 -50.36 20.95 -33.72
N SER A 751 -51.46 21.15 -32.99
CA SER A 751 -52.78 20.63 -33.37
C SER A 751 -53.28 21.23 -34.68
N GLY A 752 -53.06 22.53 -34.91
CA GLY A 752 -53.40 23.21 -36.17
C GLY A 752 -52.62 22.63 -37.36
N ARG A 753 -51.30 22.50 -37.22
CA ARG A 753 -50.41 21.95 -38.27
C ARG A 753 -50.70 20.47 -38.56
N LEU A 754 -51.07 19.68 -37.56
CA LEU A 754 -51.53 18.30 -37.74
C LEU A 754 -52.84 18.26 -38.54
N GLY A 755 -53.78 19.18 -38.26
CA GLY A 755 -55.05 19.31 -38.99
C GLY A 755 -54.89 19.75 -40.44
N GLU A 756 -53.85 20.51 -40.75
CA GLU A 756 -53.47 20.91 -42.11
C GLU A 756 -52.67 19.82 -42.87
N GLY A 757 -52.38 18.68 -42.23
CA GLY A 757 -51.55 17.61 -42.79
C GLY A 757 -50.06 17.97 -42.89
N ASN A 758 -49.60 18.99 -42.17
CA ASN A 758 -48.22 19.44 -42.10
C ASN A 758 -47.48 18.79 -40.92
N ALA A 759 -47.04 17.54 -41.12
CA ALA A 759 -46.32 16.78 -40.09
C ALA A 759 -44.97 17.43 -39.69
N ASP A 760 -44.24 18.01 -40.64
CA ASP A 760 -42.93 18.61 -40.37
C ASP A 760 -43.08 19.86 -39.50
N GLY A 761 -44.03 20.73 -39.85
CA GLY A 761 -44.36 21.88 -39.01
C GLY A 761 -44.92 21.46 -37.65
N ALA A 762 -45.70 20.38 -37.57
CA ALA A 762 -46.22 19.88 -36.31
C ALA A 762 -45.11 19.40 -35.37
N VAL A 763 -44.11 18.66 -35.87
CA VAL A 763 -42.94 18.21 -35.08
C VAL A 763 -42.19 19.40 -34.47
N ASP A 764 -42.03 20.49 -35.23
CA ASP A 764 -41.37 21.70 -34.72
C ASP A 764 -42.17 22.36 -33.59
N SER A 765 -43.49 22.48 -33.73
CA SER A 765 -44.37 23.03 -32.69
C SER A 765 -44.44 22.12 -31.46
N GLN A 766 -44.42 20.80 -31.65
CA GLN A 766 -44.34 19.82 -30.57
C GLN A 766 -43.01 19.88 -29.83
N GLY A 767 -41.91 20.20 -30.53
CA GLY A 767 -40.60 20.49 -29.93
C GLY A 767 -40.63 21.72 -29.02
N ARG A 768 -41.20 22.83 -29.50
CA ARG A 768 -41.37 24.05 -28.68
C ARG A 768 -42.25 23.79 -27.45
N ALA A 769 -43.32 23.00 -27.60
CA ALA A 769 -44.16 22.61 -26.47
C ALA A 769 -43.40 21.78 -25.42
N LEU A 770 -42.52 20.87 -25.84
CA LEU A 770 -41.68 20.08 -24.92
C LEU A 770 -40.70 20.94 -24.15
N ASP A 771 -40.05 21.88 -24.82
CA ASP A 771 -39.10 22.79 -24.18
C ASP A 771 -39.81 23.72 -23.19
N ALA A 772 -41.00 24.21 -23.55
CA ALA A 772 -41.84 25.03 -22.68
C ALA A 772 -42.34 24.24 -21.44
N LEU A 773 -42.79 22.99 -21.60
CA LEU A 773 -43.16 22.11 -20.48
C LEU A 773 -42.00 21.86 -19.52
N ARG A 774 -40.78 21.67 -20.04
CA ARG A 774 -39.58 21.49 -19.21
C ARG A 774 -39.26 22.76 -18.41
N LYS A 775 -39.34 23.92 -19.05
CA LYS A 775 -39.20 25.22 -18.38
C LYS A 775 -40.27 25.43 -17.30
N GLY A 776 -41.53 25.07 -17.58
CA GLY A 776 -42.62 25.15 -16.60
C GLY A 776 -42.46 24.20 -15.42
N ALA A 777 -41.91 22.99 -15.63
CA ALA A 777 -41.57 22.09 -14.53
C ALA A 777 -40.40 22.62 -13.69
N GLN A 778 -39.41 23.24 -14.32
CA GLN A 778 -38.27 23.84 -13.65
C GLN A 778 -38.66 25.09 -12.86
N SER A 779 -39.49 25.98 -13.40
CA SER A 779 -40.01 27.14 -12.66
C SER A 779 -40.85 26.73 -11.45
N LEU A 780 -41.63 25.66 -11.56
CA LEU A 780 -42.39 25.10 -10.45
C LEU A 780 -41.48 24.49 -9.37
N ALA A 781 -40.39 23.83 -9.77
CA ALA A 781 -39.38 23.31 -8.85
C ALA A 781 -38.56 24.43 -8.17
N ASP A 782 -38.23 25.50 -8.90
CA ASP A 782 -37.49 26.64 -8.37
C ASP A 782 -38.35 27.45 -7.38
N ALA A 783 -39.65 27.59 -7.66
CA ALA A 783 -40.61 28.19 -6.72
C ALA A 783 -40.71 27.38 -5.41
N MET A 784 -40.55 26.06 -5.48
CA MET A 784 -40.52 25.17 -4.32
C MET A 784 -39.27 25.42 -3.46
N GLN A 785 -38.12 25.62 -4.09
CA GLN A 785 -36.86 25.85 -3.37
C GLN A 785 -36.80 27.22 -2.65
N GLN A 786 -37.62 28.19 -3.06
CA GLN A 786 -37.73 29.51 -2.41
C GLN A 786 -38.79 29.57 -1.31
N GLY A 787 -39.67 28.56 -1.17
CA GLY A 787 -40.73 28.51 -0.15
C GLY A 787 -40.26 28.09 1.25
N ASP A 788 -39.06 27.52 1.38
CA ASP A 788 -38.51 26.96 2.63
C ASP A 788 -37.65 27.97 3.44
N GLY A 789 -37.76 29.27 3.13
CA GLY A 789 -36.86 30.31 3.62
C GLY A 789 -37.31 31.12 4.85
N ASP A 790 -38.55 31.03 5.32
CA ASP A 790 -39.07 31.95 6.34
C ASP A 790 -39.93 31.27 7.43
N GLN A 791 -39.28 30.84 8.52
CA GLN A 791 -39.94 30.72 9.82
C GLN A 791 -38.99 31.11 10.98
N PRO A 792 -39.29 32.17 11.76
CA PRO A 792 -38.46 32.61 12.87
C PRO A 792 -38.82 31.86 14.17
N GLY A 793 -37.86 31.12 14.73
CA GLY A 793 -37.95 30.47 16.04
C GLY A 793 -36.89 31.01 17.00
N ASP A 794 -37.33 31.80 17.97
CA ASP A 794 -36.56 32.41 19.06
C ASP A 794 -35.91 31.37 19.99
N GLY A 795 -34.59 31.51 20.25
CA GLY A 795 -33.82 30.74 21.24
C GLY A 795 -32.37 31.23 21.36
N PRO A 796 -31.94 31.85 22.49
CA PRO A 796 -30.70 32.64 22.53
C PRO A 796 -29.40 31.85 22.90
N GLY A 797 -28.36 32.03 22.05
CA GLY A 797 -26.90 32.09 22.35
C GLY A 797 -26.18 30.78 22.77
N ASN A 798 -25.00 30.37 22.27
CA ASN A 798 -23.93 31.01 21.51
C ASN A 798 -23.16 29.93 20.71
N ARG A 799 -22.92 30.15 19.41
CA ARG A 799 -21.87 29.47 18.64
C ARG A 799 -21.07 30.53 17.89
N ALA A 800 -19.81 30.73 18.29
CA ALA A 800 -18.87 31.64 17.67
C ALA A 800 -18.01 30.89 16.63
N GLY A 801 -17.88 31.49 15.43
CA GLY A 801 -16.72 31.30 14.57
C GLY A 801 -16.92 30.43 13.32
N ARG A 802 -17.59 30.93 12.27
CA ARG A 802 -17.10 30.71 10.90
C ARG A 802 -17.39 31.89 10.00
N GLN A 803 -16.29 32.46 9.52
CA GLN A 803 -16.19 33.66 8.73
C GLN A 803 -16.45 33.35 7.25
N GLN A 804 -17.16 34.27 6.59
CA GLN A 804 -17.43 34.35 5.16
C GLN A 804 -16.20 34.14 4.28
N SER A 805 -16.36 33.37 3.20
CA SER A 805 -15.78 33.69 1.89
C SER A 805 -16.61 33.05 0.79
N GLY A 806 -17.26 33.88 -0.03
CA GLY A 806 -17.97 33.47 -1.23
C GLY A 806 -16.97 33.10 -2.32
N GLY A 807 -17.05 31.87 -2.81
CA GLY A 807 -16.18 31.35 -3.86
C GLY A 807 -16.70 31.66 -5.25
N ASN A 808 -16.02 32.57 -5.94
CA ASN A 808 -15.85 32.53 -7.40
C ASN A 808 -15.38 31.12 -7.79
N GLN A 809 -16.19 30.37 -8.55
CA GLN A 809 -15.83 29.03 -9.04
C GLN A 809 -15.41 29.10 -10.51
N THR A 810 -14.16 29.52 -10.72
CA THR A 810 -13.45 29.47 -12.00
C THR A 810 -12.02 29.00 -11.71
N ASP A 811 -11.54 27.97 -12.42
CA ASP A 811 -10.14 27.50 -12.30
C ASP A 811 -9.16 28.59 -12.78
N PRO A 812 -7.92 28.75 -12.24
CA PRO A 812 -6.87 29.69 -12.66
C PRO A 812 -6.52 29.84 -14.15
N LEU A 813 -7.16 29.11 -15.05
CA LEU A 813 -7.12 29.32 -16.51
C LEU A 813 -8.46 29.83 -17.09
N GLY A 814 -9.37 30.32 -16.27
CA GLY A 814 -10.59 31.02 -16.71
C GLY A 814 -11.72 30.14 -17.22
N ARG A 815 -11.78 28.85 -16.88
CA ARG A 815 -12.86 27.94 -17.28
C ARG A 815 -13.88 27.71 -16.15
N PRO A 816 -15.20 27.81 -16.40
CA PRO A 816 -16.22 27.50 -15.40
C PRO A 816 -16.34 25.99 -15.18
N LEU A 817 -16.42 25.55 -13.91
CA LEU A 817 -16.73 24.15 -13.58
C LEU A 817 -18.24 23.92 -13.75
N HIS A 818 -18.62 22.98 -14.62
CA HIS A 818 -20.00 22.48 -14.66
C HIS A 818 -20.26 21.57 -13.46
N GLY A 819 -21.33 21.90 -12.73
CA GLY A 819 -21.92 21.05 -11.70
C GLY A 819 -22.43 19.75 -12.30
N ARG A 820 -22.16 18.66 -11.59
CA ARG A 820 -22.49 17.29 -11.96
C ARG A 820 -24.00 17.08 -11.80
N GLU A 821 -24.75 17.29 -12.88
CA GLU A 821 -26.08 16.72 -13.02
C GLU A 821 -25.97 15.19 -13.04
N PHE A 822 -26.92 14.51 -12.39
CA PHE A 822 -27.16 13.08 -12.53
C PHE A 822 -27.63 12.79 -13.96
N GLY A 823 -26.69 12.82 -14.90
CA GLY A 823 -26.85 12.32 -16.25
C GLY A 823 -26.53 10.84 -16.28
N ASP A 824 -27.45 10.06 -16.86
CA ASP A 824 -27.29 8.68 -17.27
C ASP A 824 -25.94 8.46 -17.97
N ASP A 825 -24.97 7.88 -17.24
CA ASP A 825 -23.80 7.26 -17.85
C ASP A 825 -23.47 5.90 -17.20
N TYR A 826 -24.53 5.16 -16.87
CA TYR A 826 -24.46 3.70 -16.81
C TYR A 826 -24.90 3.11 -18.16
N THR A 827 -24.15 3.44 -19.21
CA THR A 827 -24.11 2.60 -20.42
C THR A 827 -22.94 1.64 -20.37
N VAL A 828 -22.88 0.82 -19.32
CA VAL A 828 -22.63 -0.60 -19.59
C VAL A 828 -23.89 -1.04 -20.33
N LYS A 829 -23.80 -1.23 -21.65
CA LYS A 829 -24.89 -1.82 -22.44
C LYS A 829 -25.28 -3.14 -21.79
N ILE A 830 -26.31 -3.13 -20.96
CA ILE A 830 -27.08 -4.32 -20.64
C ILE A 830 -27.79 -4.66 -21.95
N PRO A 831 -27.45 -5.77 -22.60
CA PRO A 831 -28.03 -6.08 -23.90
C PRO A 831 -29.54 -6.30 -23.72
N GLY A 832 -30.36 -5.64 -24.54
CA GLY A 832 -31.81 -5.88 -24.55
C GLY A 832 -32.13 -7.33 -24.94
N GLU A 833 -33.35 -7.79 -24.69
CA GLU A 833 -33.84 -9.16 -25.02
C GLU A 833 -33.45 -9.66 -26.43
N ILE A 834 -33.24 -8.75 -27.38
CA ILE A 834 -32.82 -9.05 -28.76
C ILE A 834 -31.37 -9.58 -28.84
N ASP A 835 -30.48 -9.13 -27.96
CA ASP A 835 -29.07 -9.50 -27.96
C ASP A 835 -28.81 -10.85 -27.28
N VAL A 836 -29.57 -11.22 -26.24
CA VAL A 836 -29.48 -12.56 -25.62
C VAL A 836 -29.90 -13.66 -26.62
N GLN A 837 -30.94 -13.41 -27.40
CA GLN A 837 -31.35 -14.32 -28.48
C GLN A 837 -30.33 -14.39 -29.63
N ARG A 838 -29.59 -13.31 -29.88
CA ARG A 838 -28.53 -13.26 -30.90
C ARG A 838 -27.29 -14.02 -30.43
N VAL A 839 -26.88 -13.86 -29.17
CA VAL A 839 -25.80 -14.63 -28.54
C VAL A 839 -26.14 -16.12 -28.56
N ARG A 840 -27.39 -16.49 -28.27
CA ARG A 840 -27.85 -17.89 -28.32
C ARG A 840 -27.74 -18.49 -29.72
N ARG A 841 -28.14 -17.75 -30.75
CA ARG A 841 -27.96 -18.15 -32.16
C ARG A 841 -26.50 -18.31 -32.55
N ILE A 842 -25.62 -17.42 -32.07
CA ILE A 842 -24.18 -17.51 -32.34
C ILE A 842 -23.57 -18.74 -31.67
N LEU A 843 -23.93 -19.05 -30.41
CA LEU A 843 -23.45 -20.24 -29.71
C LEU A 843 -23.95 -21.55 -30.34
N GLU A 844 -25.19 -21.59 -30.81
CA GLU A 844 -25.72 -22.74 -31.56
C GLU A 844 -25.00 -22.93 -32.91
N GLU A 845 -24.71 -21.83 -33.61
CA GLU A 845 -23.96 -21.85 -34.87
C GLU A 845 -22.51 -22.34 -34.66
N LEU A 846 -21.85 -21.89 -33.58
CA LEU A 846 -20.50 -22.33 -33.21
C LEU A 846 -20.47 -23.82 -32.83
N ARG A 847 -21.43 -24.30 -32.03
CA ARG A 847 -21.56 -25.74 -31.70
C ARG A 847 -21.83 -26.58 -32.95
N ARG A 848 -22.66 -26.08 -33.87
CA ARG A 848 -22.94 -26.76 -35.14
C ARG A 848 -21.70 -26.85 -36.03
N ARG A 849 -20.86 -25.81 -36.06
CA ARG A 849 -19.60 -25.79 -36.81
C ARG A 849 -18.52 -26.66 -36.17
N LEU A 850 -18.48 -26.74 -34.84
CA LEU A 850 -17.59 -27.65 -34.12
C LEU A 850 -17.92 -29.13 -34.38
N ALA A 851 -19.21 -29.44 -34.58
CA ALA A 851 -19.69 -30.79 -34.87
C ALA A 851 -19.50 -31.24 -36.34
N ASP A 852 -18.95 -30.39 -37.22
CA ASP A 852 -18.71 -30.70 -38.62
C ASP A 852 -17.25 -31.17 -38.84
N PRO A 853 -17.01 -32.49 -39.01
CA PRO A 853 -15.67 -33.05 -39.11
C PRO A 853 -14.97 -32.74 -40.45
N SER A 854 -15.64 -32.09 -41.40
CA SER A 854 -15.06 -31.71 -42.69
C SER A 854 -14.28 -30.39 -42.66
N ARG A 855 -14.29 -29.68 -41.52
CA ARG A 855 -13.63 -28.38 -41.36
C ARG A 855 -12.14 -28.50 -41.02
N PRO A 856 -11.31 -27.49 -41.40
CA PRO A 856 -9.89 -27.47 -41.05
C PRO A 856 -9.67 -27.47 -39.53
N GLN A 857 -8.70 -28.25 -39.03
CA GLN A 857 -8.40 -28.35 -37.60
C GLN A 857 -8.12 -27.01 -36.92
N LEU A 858 -7.46 -26.08 -37.63
CA LEU A 858 -7.19 -24.74 -37.11
C LEU A 858 -8.47 -23.95 -36.78
N GLU A 859 -9.54 -24.16 -37.55
CA GLU A 859 -10.84 -23.51 -37.31
C GLU A 859 -11.58 -24.15 -36.13
N LEU A 860 -11.50 -25.48 -36.00
CA LEU A 860 -12.08 -26.22 -34.88
C LEU A 860 -11.44 -25.83 -33.55
N ASP A 861 -10.10 -25.76 -33.48
CA ASP A 861 -9.36 -25.31 -32.29
C ASP A 861 -9.70 -23.86 -31.92
N TYR A 862 -9.88 -23.00 -32.92
CA TYR A 862 -10.29 -21.61 -32.72
C TYR A 862 -11.71 -21.52 -32.14
N ILE A 863 -12.65 -22.29 -32.69
CA ILE A 863 -14.05 -22.35 -32.21
C ILE A 863 -14.12 -22.95 -30.80
N GLU A 864 -13.32 -23.99 -30.50
CA GLU A 864 -13.25 -24.60 -29.17
C GLU A 864 -12.72 -23.60 -28.13
N ARG A 865 -11.68 -22.83 -28.47
CA ARG A 865 -11.16 -21.77 -27.60
C ARG A 865 -12.20 -20.68 -27.34
N LEU A 866 -12.92 -20.29 -28.39
CA LEU A 866 -13.99 -19.28 -28.29
C LEU A 866 -15.16 -19.75 -27.42
N LEU A 867 -15.48 -21.04 -27.43
CA LEU A 867 -16.51 -21.65 -26.58
C LEU A 867 -16.06 -21.91 -25.14
N LYS A 868 -14.76 -21.82 -24.83
CA LYS A 868 -14.22 -22.03 -23.48
C LYS A 868 -14.22 -20.76 -22.62
N ASP A 869 -14.23 -19.61 -23.28
CA ASP A 869 -14.25 -18.28 -22.65
C ASP A 869 -15.69 -17.78 -22.36
N TYR A 870 -16.72 -18.58 -22.67
CA TYR A 870 -18.15 -18.39 -22.38
C TYR A 870 -18.71 -19.61 -21.67
#